data_AF-A0A421D1A1-F1
#
_entry.id   AF-A0A421D1A1-F1
#
_cell.length_a   1.000
_cell.length_b   1.000
_cell.length_c   1.000
_cell.angle_alpha   90.00
_cell.angle_beta   90.00
_cell.angle_gamma   90.00
#
_symmetry.space_group_name_H-M   'P 1'
#
loop_
_entity.id
_entity.type
_entity.pdbx_description
1 polymer ?
#
loop_
_entity_poly.entity_id
_entity_poly.type
_entity_poly.pdbx_seq_one_letter_code
_entity_poly.pdbx_strand_id
1 'polypeptide(L)'
;MAATTTIEVPHLGGIHAGYALSNDRYDPSKPTCVLINSMCTTVSLYRDQFSDAALTDAMNLLAIEPLGHGSTRCPVENFTYWDSAWMALQVMDKLGIDKAFALGTSQGGWIVTRMALLAPDRILGLMPLGTSMDYESADSRSKGCWDPVPALQPFYEKWTSAVATPDFLVDDVWCGMVGGIGFGASASEELSAFWTKTLKEVYKGDEGRKKVRMAVICLLSRDGLLMRLGDIKCPVYWLQGTEDTPFGKTVPAEQIKLFTSSPEAKLVMVEGGAHYLNATSPKEVNAALLEMVNKYKYGIFEFSTAGYFPQATARESLRTRSGAKIILDFVKTTVNHICTLHFATLFAHLKREDRLVCSYNGLDGPTAVLRGQWTFLDCRMGFLKFLNTNGNLTNFAPNSSPFGHGRGRKAFSSDHKSNLQPWVTATTASVTVLAFVMVCLRILARWERKQKLWWDDWMIMFSMGWNLIVVGFIFAMVKEGMGLHADTIPISNVIMIAKFLVVAEILYVFNLVWTKLSILLMYYRIFHFPYFKRWAYIIGTFVILWVITITFCFIFICVPVQKLWYPSLPGHCINQVGTWIANAASTILTDLVILILPMPQVWKLQLRLSEKLALTLAFSLGFFVVFASAYRFTVLFSYTSADSSYTLAPTVGWTAIEMSAGIVSACLPTLRPALQAIVRLLGIKGAMPALFRSRTDPMSKSGQSNPSQNGLASHGHKASAVGLSSHGRRHSFYQIPDEVDSAGVPMTPEQLDASLRPEYDTGHTVTNVRGSKGRNVDSASDEIPLHGIRVQKDFTQVKE
;
A
#
# COMPACT_ATOMS: atom_id res chain seq x y z
N MET A 1 13.58 13.33 -41.76
CA MET A 1 14.10 11.95 -41.95
C MET A 1 14.07 11.19 -40.63
N ALA A 2 13.66 9.92 -40.69
CA ALA A 2 13.70 9.02 -39.52
C ALA A 2 15.14 8.72 -39.09
N ALA A 3 15.31 8.20 -37.88
CA ALA A 3 16.60 7.74 -37.40
C ALA A 3 17.21 6.69 -38.35
N THR A 4 18.50 6.79 -38.64
CA THR A 4 19.23 5.82 -39.46
C THR A 4 19.76 4.65 -38.62
N THR A 5 19.97 4.88 -37.33
CA THR A 5 20.41 3.89 -36.35
C THR A 5 19.24 3.28 -35.59
N THR A 6 19.31 1.97 -35.35
CA THR A 6 18.36 1.25 -34.50
C THR A 6 19.09 0.38 -33.48
N ILE A 7 18.43 0.09 -32.37
CA ILE A 7 18.95 -0.79 -31.32
C ILE A 7 17.85 -1.74 -30.84
N GLU A 8 18.21 -3.01 -30.64
CA GLU A 8 17.26 -4.02 -30.20
C GLU A 8 17.14 -4.03 -28.67
N VAL A 9 15.91 -3.93 -28.17
CA VAL A 9 15.56 -4.00 -26.75
C VAL A 9 14.51 -5.09 -26.50
N PRO A 10 14.56 -5.81 -25.36
CA PRO A 10 13.76 -7.01 -25.15
C PRO A 10 12.27 -6.75 -24.90
N HIS A 11 11.86 -5.52 -24.60
CA HIS A 11 10.45 -5.21 -24.33
C HIS A 11 9.54 -5.62 -25.50
N LEU A 12 8.33 -6.08 -25.18
CA LEU A 12 7.34 -6.59 -26.15
C LEU A 12 7.87 -7.65 -27.13
N GLY A 13 8.86 -8.46 -26.73
CA GLY A 13 9.36 -9.57 -27.54
C GLY A 13 10.43 -9.20 -28.57
N GLY A 14 11.02 -8.00 -28.47
CA GLY A 14 12.13 -7.57 -29.33
C GLY A 14 11.78 -6.35 -30.17
N ILE A 15 11.89 -5.15 -29.58
CA ILE A 15 11.69 -3.88 -30.29
C ILE A 15 13.00 -3.43 -30.91
N HIS A 16 12.99 -3.06 -32.18
CA HIS A 16 14.08 -2.31 -32.82
C HIS A 16 13.78 -0.83 -32.68
N ALA A 17 14.34 -0.17 -31.67
CA ALA A 17 14.12 1.25 -31.38
C ALA A 17 15.01 2.13 -32.26
N GLY A 18 14.43 3.05 -33.01
CA GLY A 18 15.15 4.08 -33.76
C GLY A 18 15.67 5.16 -32.81
N TYR A 19 16.94 5.54 -32.97
CA TYR A 19 17.55 6.58 -32.15
C TYR A 19 18.67 7.33 -32.89
N ALA A 20 19.02 8.52 -32.40
CA ALA A 20 20.17 9.31 -32.86
C ALA A 20 20.93 9.88 -31.66
N LEU A 21 22.26 9.94 -31.76
CA LEU A 21 23.17 10.48 -30.74
C LEU A 21 23.91 11.69 -31.28
N SER A 22 24.08 12.74 -30.48
CA SER A 22 24.97 13.85 -30.81
C SER A 22 26.39 13.34 -31.04
N ASN A 23 27.07 13.85 -32.07
CA ASN A 23 28.43 13.43 -32.45
C ASN A 23 28.56 11.93 -32.79
N ASP A 24 27.45 11.24 -33.08
CA ASP A 24 27.37 9.83 -33.47
C ASP A 24 27.96 8.83 -32.45
N ARG A 25 28.27 9.28 -31.22
CA ARG A 25 28.83 8.45 -30.15
C ARG A 25 28.43 8.94 -28.76
N TYR A 26 28.30 8.01 -27.84
CA TYR A 26 28.10 8.32 -26.42
C TYR A 26 29.43 8.66 -25.74
N ASP A 27 29.48 9.80 -25.06
CA ASP A 27 30.60 10.22 -24.22
C ASP A 27 30.24 10.11 -22.72
N PRO A 28 30.79 9.15 -21.96
CA PRO A 28 30.45 8.96 -20.55
C PRO A 28 30.93 10.09 -19.63
N SER A 29 31.80 11.00 -20.11
CA SER A 29 32.24 12.16 -19.34
C SER A 29 31.20 13.28 -19.27
N LYS A 30 30.21 13.28 -20.17
CA LYS A 30 29.18 14.30 -20.26
C LYS A 30 27.85 13.80 -19.70
N PRO A 31 27.02 14.69 -19.10
CA PRO A 31 25.64 14.34 -18.79
C PRO A 31 24.88 14.00 -20.08
N THR A 32 23.78 13.25 -19.98
CA THR A 32 22.94 12.89 -21.13
C THR A 32 21.56 13.50 -20.99
N CYS A 33 21.00 14.00 -22.09
CA CYS A 33 19.59 14.34 -22.23
C CYS A 33 18.92 13.43 -23.26
N VAL A 34 17.89 12.70 -22.83
CA VAL A 34 17.02 11.91 -23.71
C VAL A 34 15.92 12.81 -24.27
N LEU A 35 15.77 12.82 -25.59
CA LEU A 35 14.80 13.60 -26.33
C LEU A 35 13.74 12.67 -26.95
N ILE A 36 12.47 12.83 -26.57
CA ILE A 36 11.36 11.99 -27.08
C ILE A 36 10.42 12.81 -27.95
N ASN A 37 10.31 12.44 -29.23
CA ASN A 37 9.60 13.25 -30.22
C ASN A 37 8.07 13.24 -30.07
N SER A 38 7.47 14.26 -30.67
CA SER A 38 6.01 14.44 -30.76
C SER A 38 5.33 13.40 -31.64
N MET A 39 4.01 13.36 -31.54
CA MET A 39 3.17 12.48 -32.34
C MET A 39 3.38 12.74 -33.84
N CYS A 40 3.52 11.65 -34.60
CA CYS A 40 3.81 11.63 -36.03
C CYS A 40 5.05 12.43 -36.45
N THR A 41 6.06 12.56 -35.59
CA THR A 41 7.37 13.14 -35.98
C THR A 41 8.49 12.10 -35.90
N THR A 42 9.73 12.54 -36.12
CA THR A 42 10.96 11.73 -36.11
C THR A 42 12.05 12.44 -35.32
N VAL A 43 13.23 11.84 -35.18
CA VAL A 43 14.41 12.53 -34.59
C VAL A 43 14.74 13.87 -35.25
N SER A 44 14.33 14.08 -36.50
CA SER A 44 14.48 15.37 -37.21
C SER A 44 13.77 16.54 -36.53
N LEU A 45 12.81 16.27 -35.63
CA LEU A 45 12.19 17.31 -34.81
C LEU A 45 13.23 18.07 -33.98
N TYR A 46 14.35 17.42 -33.62
CA TYR A 46 15.40 17.98 -32.78
C TYR A 46 16.60 18.54 -33.55
N ARG A 47 16.51 18.73 -34.86
CA ARG A 47 17.64 19.18 -35.71
C ARG A 47 18.33 20.46 -35.17
N ASP A 48 17.54 21.38 -34.61
CA ASP A 48 18.04 22.65 -34.09
C ASP A 48 18.78 22.46 -32.75
N GLN A 49 18.39 21.46 -31.95
CA GLN A 49 19.13 21.06 -30.75
C GLN A 49 20.45 20.35 -31.12
N PHE A 50 20.44 19.49 -32.14
CA PHE A 50 21.63 18.75 -32.59
C PHE A 50 22.66 19.64 -33.29
N SER A 51 22.23 20.75 -33.89
CA SER A 51 23.12 21.71 -34.56
C SER A 51 23.67 22.79 -33.62
N ASP A 52 23.19 22.85 -32.38
CA ASP A 52 23.68 23.78 -31.37
C ASP A 52 24.96 23.22 -30.71
N ALA A 53 26.10 23.84 -31.04
CA ALA A 53 27.40 23.49 -30.49
C ALA A 53 27.44 23.65 -28.97
N ALA A 54 26.77 24.67 -28.40
CA ALA A 54 26.78 24.88 -26.95
C ALA A 54 26.09 23.73 -26.20
N LEU A 55 25.01 23.17 -26.78
CA LEU A 55 24.35 21.99 -26.23
C LEU A 55 25.21 20.73 -26.39
N THR A 56 25.66 20.44 -27.61
CA THR A 56 26.39 19.20 -27.93
C THR A 56 27.79 19.14 -27.30
N ASP A 57 28.37 20.30 -26.99
CA ASP A 57 29.60 20.39 -26.19
C ASP A 57 29.33 20.14 -24.70
N ALA A 58 28.20 20.63 -24.17
CA ALA A 58 27.87 20.49 -22.74
C ALA A 58 27.29 19.12 -22.35
N MET A 59 26.60 18.43 -23.24
CA MET A 59 25.90 17.18 -22.94
C MET A 59 25.77 16.25 -24.16
N ASN A 60 25.56 14.96 -23.92
CA ASN A 60 25.09 14.04 -24.95
C ASN A 60 23.59 14.28 -25.20
N LEU A 61 23.20 14.44 -26.45
CA LEU A 61 21.79 14.42 -26.87
C LEU A 61 21.46 13.04 -27.43
N LEU A 62 20.46 12.38 -26.86
CA LEU A 62 19.97 11.08 -27.30
C LEU A 62 18.50 11.21 -27.72
N ALA A 63 18.22 11.33 -29.02
CA ALA A 63 16.85 11.33 -29.51
C ALA A 63 16.37 9.90 -29.76
N ILE A 64 15.21 9.53 -29.22
CA ILE A 64 14.62 8.19 -29.37
C ILE A 64 13.24 8.33 -29.99
N GLU A 65 12.96 7.52 -31.01
CA GLU A 65 11.66 7.48 -31.68
C GLU A 65 10.70 6.52 -30.94
N PRO A 66 9.54 6.99 -30.43
CA PRO A 66 8.56 6.14 -29.78
C PRO A 66 8.03 5.03 -30.68
N LEU A 67 7.33 4.07 -30.07
CA LEU A 67 6.55 3.08 -30.81
C LEU A 67 5.54 3.80 -31.73
N GLY A 68 5.37 3.30 -32.96
CA GLY A 68 4.54 3.92 -34.00
C GLY A 68 5.20 5.06 -34.77
N HIS A 69 6.46 5.40 -34.49
CA HIS A 69 7.16 6.55 -35.08
C HIS A 69 8.47 6.14 -35.76
N GLY A 70 8.88 6.94 -36.75
CA GLY A 70 10.13 6.81 -37.49
C GLY A 70 10.57 5.38 -37.83
N SER A 71 11.80 5.06 -37.46
CA SER A 71 12.47 3.79 -37.70
C SER A 71 12.13 2.73 -36.65
N THR A 72 11.47 3.07 -35.55
CA THR A 72 11.11 2.11 -34.50
C THR A 72 10.15 1.03 -35.01
N ARG A 73 10.49 -0.25 -34.81
CA ARG A 73 9.69 -1.43 -35.20
C ARG A 73 9.43 -2.33 -34.01
N CYS A 74 8.24 -2.91 -33.93
CA CYS A 74 7.80 -3.79 -32.84
C CYS A 74 7.04 -4.99 -33.42
N PRO A 75 7.28 -6.22 -32.93
CA PRO A 75 6.60 -7.42 -33.43
C PRO A 75 5.14 -7.51 -32.97
N VAL A 76 4.74 -6.77 -31.94
CA VAL A 76 3.34 -6.69 -31.49
C VAL A 76 2.70 -5.41 -32.01
N GLU A 77 1.43 -5.52 -32.42
CA GLU A 77 0.70 -4.38 -32.96
C GLU A 77 0.21 -3.43 -31.87
N ASN A 78 -0.15 -3.94 -30.68
CA ASN A 78 -0.75 -3.14 -29.61
C ASN A 78 0.28 -2.74 -28.56
N PHE A 79 0.32 -1.44 -28.24
CA PHE A 79 1.20 -0.85 -27.23
C PHE A 79 0.62 0.46 -26.69
N THR A 80 1.22 1.01 -25.64
CA THR A 80 0.84 2.26 -24.98
C THR A 80 2.04 3.18 -24.79
N TYR A 81 1.82 4.39 -24.27
CA TYR A 81 2.92 5.29 -23.88
C TYR A 81 3.80 4.74 -22.75
N TRP A 82 3.28 3.83 -21.92
CA TRP A 82 4.10 3.13 -20.91
C TRP A 82 5.14 2.23 -21.57
N ASP A 83 4.78 1.58 -22.68
CA ASP A 83 5.69 0.72 -23.43
C ASP A 83 6.79 1.53 -24.12
N SER A 84 6.46 2.71 -24.66
CA SER A 84 7.46 3.62 -25.22
C SER A 84 8.42 4.16 -24.14
N ALA A 85 7.92 4.46 -22.94
CA ALA A 85 8.76 4.90 -21.82
C ALA A 85 9.69 3.78 -21.33
N TRP A 86 9.18 2.55 -21.22
CA TRP A 86 9.99 1.39 -20.85
C TRP A 86 11.05 1.06 -21.89
N MET A 87 10.67 1.10 -23.18
CA MET A 87 11.59 0.97 -24.31
C MET A 87 12.72 2.01 -24.24
N ALA A 88 12.41 3.29 -24.00
CA ALA A 88 13.41 4.34 -23.89
C ALA A 88 14.42 4.10 -22.75
N LEU A 89 13.97 3.61 -21.59
CA LEU A 89 14.85 3.21 -20.49
C LEU A 89 15.75 2.03 -20.87
N GLN A 90 15.25 1.06 -21.64
CA GLN A 90 16.07 -0.06 -22.14
C GLN A 90 17.07 0.36 -23.22
N VAL A 91 16.74 1.37 -24.03
CA VAL A 91 17.70 1.98 -24.96
C VAL A 91 18.85 2.61 -24.17
N MET A 92 18.56 3.33 -23.08
CA MET A 92 19.59 3.85 -22.18
C MET A 92 20.48 2.72 -21.62
N ASP A 93 19.88 1.61 -21.16
CA ASP A 93 20.63 0.45 -20.64
C ASP A 93 21.58 -0.13 -21.68
N LYS A 94 21.11 -0.29 -22.93
CA LYS A 94 21.91 -0.84 -24.02
C LYS A 94 23.06 0.07 -24.45
N LEU A 95 22.89 1.39 -24.31
CA LEU A 95 23.92 2.39 -24.58
C LEU A 95 24.85 2.64 -23.38
N GLY A 96 24.61 1.98 -22.24
CA GLY A 96 25.43 2.15 -21.02
C GLY A 96 25.15 3.44 -20.25
N ILE A 97 23.97 4.02 -20.42
CA ILE A 97 23.58 5.31 -19.84
C ILE A 97 22.79 5.07 -18.55
N ASP A 98 23.43 5.26 -17.39
CA ASP A 98 22.77 5.02 -16.10
C ASP A 98 21.73 6.09 -15.75
N LYS A 99 22.07 7.37 -15.97
CA LYS A 99 21.24 8.53 -15.61
C LYS A 99 21.15 9.53 -16.75
N ALA A 100 20.00 10.17 -16.89
CA ALA A 100 19.78 11.18 -17.92
C ALA A 100 18.75 12.24 -17.49
N PHE A 101 18.86 13.42 -18.08
CA PHE A 101 17.74 14.37 -18.18
C PHE A 101 16.78 13.88 -19.27
N ALA A 102 15.51 14.26 -19.20
CA ALA A 102 14.51 13.83 -20.18
C ALA A 102 13.67 15.01 -20.65
N LEU A 103 13.67 15.26 -21.96
CA LEU A 103 12.89 16.29 -22.64
C LEU A 103 11.93 15.64 -23.61
N GLY A 104 10.68 16.08 -23.62
CA GLY A 104 9.68 15.56 -24.54
C GLY A 104 8.67 16.60 -24.97
N THR A 105 8.38 16.62 -26.27
CA THR A 105 7.45 17.58 -26.89
C THR A 105 6.11 16.93 -27.17
N SER A 106 4.98 17.55 -26.80
CA SER A 106 3.63 17.00 -26.99
C SER A 106 3.52 15.60 -26.35
N GLN A 107 3.16 14.54 -27.09
CA GLN A 107 3.18 13.16 -26.57
C GLN A 107 4.52 12.78 -25.91
N GLY A 108 5.62 13.36 -26.38
CA GLY A 108 6.93 13.13 -25.80
C GLY A 108 6.95 13.50 -24.32
N GLY A 109 6.26 14.58 -23.94
CA GLY A 109 6.08 15.03 -22.56
C GLY A 109 5.44 13.96 -21.67
N TRP A 110 4.39 13.30 -22.18
CA TRP A 110 3.77 12.15 -21.51
C TRP A 110 4.69 10.95 -21.36
N ILE A 111 5.54 10.68 -22.35
CA ILE A 111 6.47 9.56 -22.33
C ILE A 111 7.61 9.84 -21.36
N VAL A 112 8.24 11.01 -21.39
CA VAL A 112 9.33 11.36 -20.46
C VAL A 112 8.83 11.46 -19.02
N THR A 113 7.60 11.91 -18.80
CA THR A 113 6.99 11.89 -17.46
C THR A 113 6.79 10.45 -16.98
N ARG A 114 6.36 9.54 -17.87
CA ARG A 114 6.29 8.09 -17.55
C ARG A 114 7.67 7.49 -17.30
N MET A 115 8.72 7.90 -18.02
CA MET A 115 10.10 7.49 -17.73
C MET A 115 10.51 7.88 -16.32
N ALA A 116 10.21 9.12 -15.91
CA ALA A 116 10.48 9.60 -14.55
C ALA A 116 9.66 8.86 -13.48
N LEU A 117 8.43 8.43 -13.79
CA LEU A 117 7.62 7.60 -12.90
C LEU A 117 8.14 6.15 -12.79
N LEU A 118 8.60 5.58 -13.90
CA LEU A 118 9.12 4.20 -13.96
C LEU A 118 10.50 4.08 -13.32
N ALA A 119 11.36 5.08 -13.51
CA ALA A 119 12.75 5.08 -13.04
C ALA A 119 13.13 6.44 -12.42
N PRO A 120 12.54 6.81 -11.27
CA PRO A 120 12.74 8.12 -10.65
C PRO A 120 14.17 8.41 -10.22
N ASP A 121 14.98 7.38 -9.97
CA ASP A 121 16.40 7.53 -9.57
C ASP A 121 17.34 7.67 -10.78
N ARG A 122 16.81 7.45 -12.00
CA ARG A 122 17.57 7.54 -13.27
C ARG A 122 17.29 8.81 -14.05
N ILE A 123 16.11 9.41 -13.87
CA ILE A 123 15.76 10.68 -14.50
C ILE A 123 16.16 11.84 -13.60
N LEU A 124 17.17 12.61 -14.03
CA LEU A 124 17.79 13.70 -13.26
C LEU A 124 17.02 15.01 -13.32
N GLY A 125 16.25 15.22 -14.38
CA GLY A 125 15.43 16.41 -14.60
C GLY A 125 14.48 16.18 -15.78
N LEU A 126 13.32 16.81 -15.73
CA LEU A 126 12.21 16.60 -16.66
C LEU A 126 11.84 17.92 -17.35
N MET A 127 11.79 17.90 -18.68
CA MET A 127 11.44 19.05 -19.49
C MET A 127 10.28 18.73 -20.45
N PRO A 128 9.02 18.84 -19.97
CA PRO A 128 7.85 18.72 -20.83
C PRO A 128 7.67 20.02 -21.65
N LEU A 129 7.46 19.87 -22.96
CA LEU A 129 7.28 20.98 -23.90
C LEU A 129 5.92 20.86 -24.60
N GLY A 130 5.13 21.95 -24.63
CA GLY A 130 3.88 22.01 -25.40
C GLY A 130 2.99 20.78 -25.19
N THR A 131 2.72 20.43 -23.93
CA THR A 131 2.03 19.19 -23.55
C THR A 131 0.92 19.48 -22.55
N SER A 132 0.13 18.47 -22.20
CA SER A 132 -0.64 18.41 -20.95
C SER A 132 -0.19 17.16 -20.16
N MET A 133 -0.78 16.93 -18.99
CA MET A 133 -0.70 15.69 -18.21
C MET A 133 -2.09 15.09 -17.96
N ASP A 134 -3.10 15.61 -18.66
CA ASP A 134 -4.45 15.05 -18.66
C ASP A 134 -4.62 14.14 -19.88
N TYR A 135 -5.69 13.35 -19.91
CA TYR A 135 -6.13 12.60 -21.08
C TYR A 135 -7.14 13.39 -21.93
N GLU A 136 -7.13 14.72 -21.77
CA GLU A 136 -8.03 15.66 -22.41
C GLU A 136 -9.47 15.41 -21.97
N SER A 137 -9.65 15.38 -20.65
CA SER A 137 -10.94 15.26 -20.00
C SER A 137 -11.86 16.44 -20.35
N ALA A 138 -13.15 16.32 -20.01
CA ALA A 138 -14.11 17.41 -20.19
C ALA A 138 -13.69 18.71 -19.48
N ASP A 139 -12.96 18.62 -18.36
CA ASP A 139 -12.41 19.77 -17.65
C ASP A 139 -11.31 20.48 -18.44
N SER A 140 -10.34 19.73 -19.00
CA SER A 140 -9.31 20.35 -19.84
C SER A 140 -9.89 20.97 -21.12
N ARG A 141 -10.90 20.33 -21.73
CA ARG A 141 -11.58 20.87 -22.91
C ARG A 141 -12.36 22.14 -22.61
N SER A 142 -13.04 22.23 -21.45
CA SER A 142 -13.74 23.46 -21.05
C SER A 142 -12.80 24.64 -20.84
N LYS A 143 -11.50 24.37 -20.60
CA LYS A 143 -10.41 25.35 -20.46
C LYS A 143 -9.70 25.68 -21.77
N GLY A 144 -10.20 25.18 -22.90
CA GLY A 144 -9.69 25.48 -24.24
C GLY A 144 -8.68 24.48 -24.79
N CYS A 145 -8.45 23.33 -24.14
CA CYS A 145 -7.70 22.25 -24.79
C CYS A 145 -8.53 21.63 -25.93
N TRP A 146 -7.83 21.12 -26.94
CA TRP A 146 -8.46 20.45 -28.08
C TRP A 146 -9.24 19.18 -27.70
N ASP A 147 -10.21 18.82 -28.55
CA ASP A 147 -10.87 17.52 -28.52
C ASP A 147 -10.32 16.61 -29.62
N PRO A 148 -9.49 15.61 -29.29
CA PRO A 148 -8.86 14.76 -30.31
C PRO A 148 -9.84 13.76 -30.94
N VAL A 149 -10.95 13.41 -30.27
CA VAL A 149 -11.81 12.30 -30.74
C VAL A 149 -12.46 12.63 -32.09
N PRO A 150 -13.17 13.76 -32.28
CA PRO A 150 -13.82 14.06 -33.55
C PRO A 150 -12.82 14.26 -34.70
N ALA A 151 -11.63 14.80 -34.39
CA ALA A 151 -10.60 15.09 -35.38
C ALA A 151 -9.87 13.82 -35.87
N LEU A 152 -9.61 12.86 -34.97
CA LEU A 152 -8.76 11.71 -35.26
C LEU A 152 -9.54 10.41 -35.50
N GLN A 153 -10.80 10.35 -35.06
CA GLN A 153 -11.64 9.16 -35.22
C GLN A 153 -11.79 8.69 -36.68
N PRO A 154 -12.09 9.58 -37.64
CA PRO A 154 -12.23 9.19 -39.05
C PRO A 154 -10.95 8.56 -39.62
N PHE A 155 -9.77 8.99 -39.17
CA PHE A 155 -8.51 8.45 -39.64
C PHE A 155 -8.24 7.04 -39.11
N TYR A 156 -8.41 6.78 -37.81
CA TYR A 156 -8.17 5.43 -37.29
C TYR A 156 -9.17 4.42 -37.85
N GLU A 157 -10.42 4.82 -38.08
CA GLU A 157 -11.44 3.98 -38.70
C GLU A 157 -11.04 3.67 -40.15
N LYS A 158 -10.66 4.68 -40.93
CA LYS A 158 -10.17 4.53 -42.30
C LYS A 158 -8.96 3.59 -42.39
N TRP A 159 -8.04 3.67 -41.44
CA TRP A 159 -6.85 2.82 -41.43
C TRP A 159 -7.09 1.44 -40.80
N THR A 160 -8.27 1.16 -40.25
CA THR A 160 -8.62 -0.15 -39.71
C THR A 160 -9.01 -1.08 -40.86
N SER A 161 -8.15 -2.04 -41.15
CA SER A 161 -8.36 -3.06 -42.19
C SER A 161 -7.90 -4.42 -41.68
N ALA A 162 -8.71 -5.45 -41.97
CA ALA A 162 -8.39 -6.86 -41.74
C ALA A 162 -7.50 -7.46 -42.85
N VAL A 163 -7.38 -6.78 -43.99
CA VAL A 163 -6.57 -7.20 -45.14
C VAL A 163 -5.29 -6.37 -45.20
N ALA A 164 -4.20 -6.98 -45.67
CA ALA A 164 -2.93 -6.31 -45.90
C ALA A 164 -3.08 -5.18 -46.94
N THR A 165 -2.39 -4.07 -46.70
CA THR A 165 -2.47 -2.84 -47.51
C THR A 165 -1.07 -2.42 -48.00
N PRO A 166 -0.46 -3.18 -48.93
CA PRO A 166 0.91 -2.92 -49.39
C PRO A 166 1.06 -1.55 -50.07
N ASP A 167 -0.02 -1.03 -50.68
CA ASP A 167 -0.03 0.27 -51.37
C ASP A 167 -0.48 1.43 -50.48
N PHE A 168 -0.61 1.20 -49.17
CA PHE A 168 -1.01 2.27 -48.24
C PHE A 168 -0.01 3.43 -48.31
N LEU A 169 -0.54 4.64 -48.35
CA LEU A 169 0.22 5.87 -48.18
C LEU A 169 -0.61 6.82 -47.34
N VAL A 170 0.01 7.45 -46.35
CA VAL A 170 -0.67 8.44 -45.52
C VAL A 170 -1.12 9.64 -46.36
N ASP A 171 -2.34 10.10 -46.11
CA ASP A 171 -2.99 11.14 -46.91
C ASP A 171 -2.35 12.52 -46.70
N ASP A 172 -2.42 13.39 -47.71
CA ASP A 172 -1.95 14.78 -47.61
C ASP A 172 -2.71 15.59 -46.56
N VAL A 173 -3.99 15.28 -46.37
CA VAL A 173 -4.83 15.90 -45.32
C VAL A 173 -4.25 15.62 -43.93
N TRP A 174 -3.79 14.40 -43.68
CA TRP A 174 -3.14 14.04 -42.42
C TRP A 174 -1.82 14.78 -42.25
N CYS A 175 -1.00 14.82 -43.31
CA CYS A 175 0.29 15.52 -43.28
C CYS A 175 0.11 17.02 -42.98
N GLY A 176 -0.86 17.67 -43.63
CA GLY A 176 -1.21 19.07 -43.39
C GLY A 176 -1.72 19.31 -41.97
N MET A 177 -2.53 18.39 -41.43
CA MET A 177 -3.03 18.49 -40.05
C MET A 177 -1.90 18.40 -39.02
N VAL A 178 -1.00 17.42 -39.14
CA VAL A 178 0.16 17.26 -38.24
C VAL A 178 1.08 18.48 -38.31
N GLY A 179 1.38 18.96 -39.53
CA GLY A 179 2.20 20.16 -39.73
C GLY A 179 1.55 21.43 -39.18
N GLY A 180 0.27 21.63 -39.45
CA GLY A 180 -0.48 22.82 -39.03
C GLY A 180 -0.67 22.91 -37.52
N ILE A 181 -1.08 21.82 -36.86
CA ILE A 181 -1.21 21.78 -35.39
C ILE A 181 0.16 21.93 -34.73
N GLY A 182 1.18 21.29 -35.29
CA GLY A 182 2.53 21.27 -34.73
C GLY A 182 3.26 22.61 -34.81
N PHE A 183 3.44 23.13 -36.03
CA PHE A 183 4.26 24.32 -36.29
C PHE A 183 3.45 25.62 -36.28
N GLY A 184 2.13 25.56 -36.41
CA GLY A 184 1.26 26.74 -36.44
C GLY A 184 1.70 27.75 -37.51
N ALA A 185 1.73 29.04 -37.15
CA ALA A 185 2.19 30.11 -38.03
C ALA A 185 3.68 30.02 -38.43
N SER A 186 4.48 29.17 -37.76
CA SER A 186 5.89 28.95 -38.08
C SER A 186 6.10 27.90 -39.19
N ALA A 187 5.02 27.32 -39.73
CA ALA A 187 5.08 26.34 -40.81
C ALA A 187 5.45 26.99 -42.16
N SER A 188 6.74 27.16 -42.44
CA SER A 188 7.18 27.56 -43.79
C SER A 188 6.83 26.49 -44.83
N GLU A 189 6.72 26.89 -46.09
CA GLU A 189 6.41 25.96 -47.20
C GLU A 189 7.47 24.85 -47.31
N GLU A 190 8.75 25.19 -47.14
CA GLU A 190 9.86 24.23 -47.13
C GLU A 190 9.76 23.25 -45.96
N LEU A 191 9.45 23.74 -44.75
CA LEU A 191 9.30 22.90 -43.57
C LEU A 191 8.10 21.94 -43.73
N SER A 192 7.00 22.45 -44.26
CA SER A 192 5.79 21.66 -44.54
C SER A 192 6.05 20.58 -45.59
N ALA A 193 6.77 20.91 -46.67
CA ALA A 193 7.18 19.96 -47.69
C ALA A 193 8.11 18.87 -47.12
N PHE A 194 9.08 19.25 -46.28
CA PHE A 194 9.99 18.31 -45.62
C PHE A 194 9.24 17.31 -44.73
N TRP A 195 8.31 17.79 -43.90
CA TRP A 195 7.54 16.93 -43.01
C TRP A 195 6.54 16.06 -43.77
N THR A 196 5.90 16.59 -44.81
CA THR A 196 5.00 15.82 -45.68
C THR A 196 5.75 14.66 -46.34
N LYS A 197 6.94 14.93 -46.89
CA LYS A 197 7.81 13.89 -47.45
C LYS A 197 8.24 12.87 -46.39
N THR A 198 8.65 13.34 -45.21
CA THR A 198 9.08 12.47 -44.11
C THR A 198 7.95 11.57 -43.62
N LEU A 199 6.75 12.10 -43.43
CA LEU A 199 5.56 11.36 -43.01
C LEU A 199 5.17 10.29 -44.02
N LYS A 200 5.12 10.64 -45.31
CA LYS A 200 4.85 9.70 -46.39
C LYS A 200 5.86 8.57 -46.47
N GLU A 201 7.13 8.86 -46.20
CA GLU A 201 8.18 7.84 -46.19
C GLU A 201 8.09 6.89 -44.99
N VAL A 202 7.73 7.42 -43.80
CA VAL A 202 7.57 6.61 -42.58
C VAL A 202 6.29 5.77 -42.63
N TYR A 203 5.21 6.34 -43.16
CA TYR A 203 3.87 5.76 -43.17
C TYR A 203 3.45 5.31 -44.58
N LYS A 204 4.28 4.47 -45.18
CA LYS A 204 3.98 3.75 -46.43
C LYS A 204 3.88 2.24 -46.20
N GLY A 205 3.06 1.60 -47.03
CA GLY A 205 2.74 0.18 -46.98
C GLY A 205 2.02 -0.25 -45.70
N ASP A 206 1.82 -1.56 -45.59
CA ASP A 206 0.98 -2.13 -44.54
C ASP A 206 1.55 -1.90 -43.13
N GLU A 207 2.88 -1.95 -43.00
CA GLU A 207 3.60 -1.60 -41.77
C GLU A 207 3.41 -0.13 -41.40
N GLY A 208 3.51 0.78 -42.39
CA GLY A 208 3.27 2.20 -42.19
C GLY A 208 1.85 2.49 -41.71
N ARG A 209 0.85 1.82 -42.31
CA ARG A 209 -0.56 1.91 -41.88
C ARG A 209 -0.74 1.48 -40.42
N LYS A 210 -0.23 0.31 -40.06
CA LYS A 210 -0.33 -0.23 -38.69
C LYS A 210 0.30 0.72 -37.67
N LYS A 211 1.48 1.27 -38.00
CA LYS A 211 2.17 2.26 -37.17
C LYS A 211 1.36 3.52 -36.91
N VAL A 212 0.89 4.19 -37.97
CA VAL A 212 0.15 5.46 -37.82
C VAL A 212 -1.18 5.24 -37.10
N ARG A 213 -1.86 4.12 -37.41
CA ARG A 213 -3.07 3.71 -36.70
C ARG A 213 -2.83 3.52 -35.21
N MET A 214 -1.79 2.77 -34.83
CA MET A 214 -1.53 2.53 -33.41
C MET A 214 -1.04 3.79 -32.68
N ALA A 215 -0.29 4.67 -33.35
CA ALA A 215 0.07 5.98 -32.80
C ALA A 215 -1.18 6.82 -32.46
N VAL A 216 -2.20 6.81 -33.34
CA VAL A 216 -3.49 7.48 -33.08
C VAL A 216 -4.27 6.81 -31.96
N ILE A 217 -4.30 5.47 -31.91
CA ILE A 217 -4.97 4.76 -30.82
C ILE A 217 -4.30 5.07 -29.48
N CYS A 218 -2.96 5.10 -29.41
CA CYS A 218 -2.23 5.48 -28.20
C CYS A 218 -2.62 6.88 -27.72
N LEU A 219 -2.76 7.83 -28.65
CA LEU A 219 -3.25 9.16 -28.34
C LEU A 219 -4.68 9.06 -27.80
N LEU A 220 -5.65 8.57 -28.58
CA LEU A 220 -7.08 8.53 -28.21
C LEU A 220 -7.39 7.76 -26.91
N SER A 221 -6.62 6.73 -26.58
CA SER A 221 -6.85 5.85 -25.42
C SER A 221 -5.92 6.10 -24.23
N ARG A 222 -5.09 7.15 -24.28
CA ARG A 222 -4.11 7.47 -23.23
C ARG A 222 -4.75 7.64 -21.85
N ASP A 223 -4.03 7.22 -20.82
CA ASP A 223 -4.37 7.50 -19.43
C ASP A 223 -3.79 8.85 -18.97
N GLY A 224 -4.57 9.59 -18.17
CA GLY A 224 -4.12 10.83 -17.54
C GLY A 224 -3.05 10.58 -16.49
N LEU A 225 -2.12 11.53 -16.35
CA LEU A 225 -1.03 11.50 -15.37
C LEU A 225 -1.24 12.43 -14.18
N LEU A 226 -2.28 13.26 -14.16
CA LEU A 226 -2.53 14.26 -13.10
C LEU A 226 -2.37 13.72 -11.68
N MET A 227 -2.93 12.54 -11.42
CA MET A 227 -2.90 11.89 -10.09
C MET A 227 -1.54 11.30 -9.72
N ARG A 228 -0.59 11.27 -10.67
CA ARG A 228 0.77 10.74 -10.53
C ARG A 228 1.85 11.83 -10.57
N LEU A 229 1.53 13.07 -10.95
CA LEU A 229 2.53 14.15 -11.04
C LEU A 229 3.20 14.46 -9.69
N GLY A 230 2.46 14.27 -8.60
CA GLY A 230 3.01 14.39 -7.24
C GLY A 230 4.07 13.34 -6.89
N ASP A 231 4.26 12.30 -7.71
CA ASP A 231 5.30 11.27 -7.50
C ASP A 231 6.62 11.59 -8.24
N ILE A 232 6.65 12.63 -9.09
CA ILE A 232 7.85 13.07 -9.80
C ILE A 232 8.83 13.71 -8.80
N LYS A 233 10.07 13.19 -8.76
CA LYS A 233 11.10 13.58 -7.78
C LYS A 233 12.24 14.42 -8.34
N CYS A 234 12.35 14.51 -9.66
CA CYS A 234 13.37 15.31 -10.32
C CYS A 234 12.85 16.74 -10.55
N PRO A 235 13.74 17.75 -10.68
CA PRO A 235 13.37 19.09 -11.14
C PRO A 235 12.57 19.05 -12.44
N VAL A 236 11.59 19.93 -12.58
CA VAL A 236 10.68 20.01 -13.72
C VAL A 236 10.71 21.41 -14.29
N TYR A 237 11.19 21.55 -15.53
CA TYR A 237 11.12 22.80 -16.29
C TYR A 237 10.15 22.61 -17.44
N TRP A 238 8.92 23.03 -17.25
CA TRP A 238 7.89 22.99 -18.27
C TRP A 238 7.98 24.25 -19.12
N LEU A 239 8.11 24.11 -20.44
CA LEU A 239 7.99 25.25 -21.36
C LEU A 239 6.71 25.12 -22.19
N GLN A 240 5.97 26.22 -22.29
CA GLN A 240 4.69 26.26 -22.97
C GLN A 240 4.64 27.45 -23.92
N GLY A 241 4.31 27.21 -25.19
CA GLY A 241 4.12 28.26 -26.17
C GLY A 241 2.83 29.04 -25.95
N THR A 242 2.84 30.36 -26.12
CA THR A 242 1.62 31.18 -25.99
C THR A 242 0.62 30.96 -27.12
N GLU A 243 1.08 30.43 -28.26
CA GLU A 243 0.31 30.09 -29.46
C GLU A 243 0.16 28.56 -29.64
N ASP A 244 0.35 27.78 -28.55
CA ASP A 244 0.06 26.34 -28.54
C ASP A 244 -1.46 26.12 -28.63
N THR A 245 -1.92 25.68 -29.81
CA THR A 245 -3.34 25.47 -30.08
C THR A 245 -3.92 24.24 -29.37
N PRO A 246 -3.21 23.11 -29.18
CA PRO A 246 -3.79 21.96 -28.48
C PRO A 246 -4.03 22.14 -26.99
N PHE A 247 -3.14 22.82 -26.26
CA PHE A 247 -3.15 22.84 -24.80
C PHE A 247 -3.24 24.24 -24.18
N GLY A 248 -3.02 25.29 -24.98
CA GLY A 248 -3.13 26.67 -24.55
C GLY A 248 -2.22 26.99 -23.36
N LYS A 249 -2.66 27.93 -22.52
CA LYS A 249 -1.87 28.48 -21.40
C LYS A 249 -2.39 28.06 -20.02
N THR A 250 -3.71 27.90 -19.90
CA THR A 250 -4.38 27.70 -18.61
C THR A 250 -4.03 26.35 -18.00
N VAL A 251 -4.12 25.28 -18.79
CA VAL A 251 -3.94 23.90 -18.30
C VAL A 251 -2.51 23.65 -17.83
N PRO A 252 -1.45 24.01 -18.58
CA PRO A 252 -0.07 23.91 -18.09
C PRO A 252 0.19 24.72 -16.80
N ALA A 253 -0.40 25.91 -16.67
CA ALA A 253 -0.27 26.76 -15.48
C ALA A 253 -0.94 26.17 -14.23
N GLU A 254 -1.99 25.37 -14.39
CA GLU A 254 -2.60 24.62 -13.30
C GLU A 254 -1.81 23.34 -12.99
N GLN A 255 -1.42 22.59 -14.03
CA GLN A 255 -0.83 21.27 -13.88
C GLN A 255 0.62 21.31 -13.35
N ILE A 256 1.39 22.36 -13.64
CA ILE A 256 2.74 22.52 -13.06
C ILE A 256 2.73 22.52 -11.52
N LYS A 257 1.63 23.00 -10.91
CA LYS A 257 1.46 23.03 -9.45
C LYS A 257 1.28 21.64 -8.84
N LEU A 258 0.98 20.63 -9.66
CA LEU A 258 0.75 19.26 -9.21
C LEU A 258 2.06 18.47 -9.03
N PHE A 259 3.20 18.96 -9.52
CA PHE A 259 4.54 18.38 -9.30
C PHE A 259 5.06 18.69 -7.89
N THR A 260 4.26 18.34 -6.88
CA THR A 260 4.45 18.72 -5.47
C THR A 260 5.66 18.09 -4.80
N SER A 261 6.16 16.96 -5.32
CA SER A 261 7.40 16.32 -4.83
C SER A 261 8.65 16.70 -5.62
N SER A 262 8.51 17.53 -6.67
CA SER A 262 9.66 18.04 -7.40
C SER A 262 10.43 19.04 -6.50
N PRO A 263 11.77 18.98 -6.46
CA PRO A 263 12.58 19.99 -5.77
C PRO A 263 12.40 21.39 -6.38
N GLU A 264 12.07 21.47 -7.67
CA GLU A 264 11.79 22.72 -8.37
C GLU A 264 10.83 22.43 -9.53
N ALA A 265 9.68 23.12 -9.58
CA ALA A 265 8.74 23.05 -10.68
C ALA A 265 8.56 24.46 -11.26
N LYS A 266 9.11 24.68 -12.46
CA LYS A 266 9.13 25.97 -13.15
C LYS A 266 8.32 25.86 -14.44
N LEU A 267 7.38 26.77 -14.65
CA LEU A 267 6.70 26.95 -15.94
C LEU A 267 7.25 28.21 -16.62
N VAL A 268 7.66 28.07 -17.87
CA VAL A 268 8.13 29.17 -18.71
C VAL A 268 7.17 29.30 -19.89
N MET A 269 6.50 30.45 -19.98
CA MET A 269 5.70 30.79 -21.15
C MET A 269 6.63 31.39 -22.21
N VAL A 270 6.59 30.84 -23.42
CA VAL A 270 7.40 31.29 -24.57
C VAL A 270 6.50 32.04 -25.54
N GLU A 271 6.72 33.35 -25.64
CA GLU A 271 5.90 34.23 -26.48
C GLU A 271 6.04 33.88 -27.96
N GLY A 272 4.91 33.74 -28.66
CA GLY A 272 4.85 33.32 -30.06
C GLY A 272 5.20 31.84 -30.30
N GLY A 273 5.52 31.07 -29.25
CA GLY A 273 5.85 29.65 -29.36
C GLY A 273 4.63 28.82 -29.77
N ALA A 274 4.80 27.96 -30.77
CA ALA A 274 3.76 27.01 -31.19
C ALA A 274 3.88 25.66 -30.46
N HIS A 275 3.06 24.68 -30.85
CA HIS A 275 2.97 23.38 -30.19
C HIS A 275 4.27 22.55 -30.22
N TYR A 276 4.96 22.50 -31.37
CA TYR A 276 6.28 21.88 -31.50
C TYR A 276 7.39 22.83 -31.05
N LEU A 277 7.35 23.18 -29.76
CA LEU A 277 8.09 24.29 -29.19
C LEU A 277 9.60 24.21 -29.38
N ASN A 278 10.17 23.01 -29.38
CA ASN A 278 11.61 22.83 -29.59
C ASN A 278 12.07 23.21 -31.01
N ALA A 279 11.16 23.17 -31.99
CA ALA A 279 11.45 23.53 -33.38
C ALA A 279 11.02 24.96 -33.72
N THR A 280 9.98 25.49 -33.07
CA THR A 280 9.49 26.86 -33.30
C THR A 280 10.19 27.91 -32.43
N SER A 281 10.69 27.51 -31.26
CA SER A 281 11.43 28.38 -30.33
C SER A 281 12.70 27.67 -29.81
N PRO A 282 13.63 27.28 -30.70
CA PRO A 282 14.80 26.48 -30.32
C PRO A 282 15.74 27.21 -29.36
N LYS A 283 15.87 28.54 -29.48
CA LYS A 283 16.78 29.32 -28.63
C LYS A 283 16.38 29.26 -27.16
N GLU A 284 15.10 29.43 -26.88
CA GLU A 284 14.52 29.42 -25.54
C GLU A 284 14.58 28.02 -24.92
N VAL A 285 14.28 26.99 -25.72
CA VAL A 285 14.36 25.59 -25.28
C VAL A 285 15.80 25.18 -24.99
N ASN A 286 16.76 25.52 -25.86
CA ASN A 286 18.17 25.19 -25.68
C ASN A 286 18.74 25.88 -24.43
N ALA A 287 18.40 27.17 -24.24
CA ALA A 287 18.81 27.92 -23.05
C ALA A 287 18.27 27.31 -21.76
N ALA A 288 16.98 26.95 -21.72
CA ALA A 288 16.38 26.32 -20.55
C ALA A 288 16.99 24.93 -20.26
N LEU A 289 17.32 24.16 -21.31
CA LEU A 289 17.95 22.86 -21.16
C LEU A 289 19.37 22.99 -20.58
N LEU A 290 20.16 23.94 -21.08
CA LEU A 290 21.47 24.27 -20.52
C LEU A 290 21.36 24.73 -19.06
N GLU A 291 20.37 25.57 -18.72
CA GLU A 291 20.13 26.02 -17.34
C GLU A 291 19.90 24.82 -16.41
N MET A 292 18.99 23.91 -16.78
CA MET A 292 18.66 22.74 -15.97
C MET A 292 19.89 21.82 -15.80
N VAL A 293 20.57 21.49 -16.90
CA VAL A 293 21.70 20.55 -16.85
C VAL A 293 22.85 21.15 -16.04
N ASN A 294 23.18 22.43 -16.22
CA ASN A 294 24.26 23.05 -15.45
C ASN A 294 23.94 23.11 -13.95
N LYS A 295 22.68 23.32 -13.59
CA LYS A 295 22.23 23.37 -12.18
C LYS A 295 22.23 21.99 -11.52
N TYR A 296 21.89 20.92 -12.25
CA TYR A 296 21.58 19.62 -11.67
C TYR A 296 22.47 18.45 -12.12
N LYS A 297 23.53 18.68 -12.93
CA LYS A 297 24.42 17.63 -13.43
C LYS A 297 25.13 16.79 -12.36
N TYR A 298 25.31 17.34 -11.14
CA TYR A 298 25.93 16.63 -10.00
C TYR A 298 24.89 16.10 -8.98
N GLY A 299 23.59 16.18 -9.29
CA GLY A 299 22.51 15.76 -8.39
C GLY A 299 22.08 16.83 -7.37
N ILE A 300 21.00 16.55 -6.62
CA ILE A 300 20.28 17.51 -5.77
C ILE A 300 21.01 17.81 -4.43
N PHE A 301 22.16 17.18 -4.15
CA PHE A 301 22.78 17.17 -2.81
C PHE A 301 24.16 17.81 -2.65
N GLU A 302 24.72 18.51 -3.65
CA GLU A 302 26.10 19.03 -3.54
C GLU A 302 26.24 20.55 -3.31
N PHE A 303 25.16 21.33 -3.23
CA PHE A 303 25.26 22.76 -2.88
C PHE A 303 24.63 23.08 -1.52
N SER A 304 25.15 22.45 -0.46
CA SER A 304 25.17 22.98 0.92
C SER A 304 25.79 21.93 1.83
N THR A 305 27.11 22.01 2.02
CA THR A 305 27.93 21.57 3.18
C THR A 305 29.34 21.22 2.71
N ALA A 306 30.19 22.23 2.58
CA ALA A 306 31.62 22.03 2.74
C ALA A 306 31.87 21.70 4.22
N GLY A 307 32.22 20.45 4.54
CA GLY A 307 32.68 20.07 5.87
C GLY A 307 32.47 18.62 6.27
N TYR A 308 33.58 17.86 6.24
CA TYR A 308 33.91 16.71 7.09
C TYR A 308 33.32 15.30 6.79
N PHE A 309 34.25 14.50 6.26
CA PHE A 309 34.54 13.07 6.46
C PHE A 309 33.92 11.96 5.57
N PRO A 310 34.70 10.90 5.27
CA PRO A 310 34.63 10.15 4.03
C PRO A 310 34.00 8.76 4.14
N GLN A 311 33.81 8.19 2.94
CA GLN A 311 33.38 6.85 2.56
C GLN A 311 33.82 5.71 3.49
N ALA A 312 32.88 4.80 3.77
CA ALA A 312 33.17 3.42 4.13
C ALA A 312 32.31 2.48 3.26
N THR A 313 33.01 1.77 2.38
CA THR A 313 32.55 0.61 1.62
C THR A 313 32.46 -0.61 2.54
N ALA A 314 31.37 -1.38 2.45
CA ALA A 314 31.38 -2.80 2.85
C ALA A 314 30.21 -3.55 2.19
N ARG A 315 30.56 -4.34 1.17
CA ARG A 315 29.83 -5.54 0.74
C ARG A 315 30.11 -6.62 1.79
N GLU A 316 29.10 -7.32 2.28
CA GLU A 316 29.29 -8.73 2.64
C GLU A 316 27.98 -9.54 2.57
N SER A 317 28.08 -10.64 1.85
CA SER A 317 27.07 -11.70 1.77
C SER A 317 27.20 -12.63 2.97
N LEU A 318 26.11 -12.98 3.63
CA LEU A 318 26.08 -14.18 4.47
C LEU A 318 24.77 -14.95 4.28
N ARG A 319 24.94 -16.14 3.71
CA ARG A 319 23.96 -17.19 3.47
C ARG A 319 24.09 -18.19 4.61
N THR A 320 23.08 -18.34 5.47
CA THR A 320 22.94 -19.54 6.33
C THR A 320 21.49 -20.01 6.37
N ARG A 321 21.22 -21.03 5.54
CA ARG A 321 20.08 -21.94 5.71
C ARG A 321 20.45 -22.97 6.78
N SER A 322 20.04 -22.79 8.04
CA SER A 322 19.85 -23.93 8.98
C SER A 322 19.09 -23.60 10.29
N GLY A 323 18.36 -22.48 10.40
CA GLY A 323 17.63 -22.13 11.64
C GLY A 323 16.14 -22.50 11.66
N ALA A 324 15.52 -22.70 10.50
CA ALA A 324 14.05 -22.74 10.38
C ALA A 324 13.39 -24.04 10.89
N LYS A 325 14.15 -25.11 11.11
CA LYS A 325 13.62 -26.39 11.62
C LYS A 325 13.55 -26.43 13.15
N ILE A 326 14.53 -25.82 13.83
CA ILE A 326 14.62 -25.76 15.29
C ILE A 326 13.53 -24.86 15.89
N ILE A 327 13.20 -23.76 15.20
CA ILE A 327 12.14 -22.83 15.63
C ILE A 327 10.74 -23.45 15.47
N LEU A 328 10.53 -24.30 14.46
CA LEU A 328 9.25 -24.99 14.24
C LEU A 328 8.97 -26.05 15.31
N ASP A 329 10.01 -26.78 15.73
CA ASP A 329 9.91 -27.78 16.80
C ASP A 329 9.81 -27.11 18.18
N PHE A 330 10.46 -25.96 18.39
CA PHE A 330 10.25 -25.14 19.58
C PHE A 330 8.81 -24.61 19.64
N VAL A 331 8.27 -24.03 18.57
CA VAL A 331 6.88 -23.50 18.55
C VAL A 331 5.82 -24.60 18.72
N LYS A 332 5.99 -25.77 18.10
CA LYS A 332 5.07 -26.91 18.32
C LYS A 332 5.13 -27.45 19.74
N THR A 333 6.32 -27.48 20.34
CA THR A 333 6.53 -27.99 21.70
C THR A 333 6.05 -26.98 22.75
N THR A 334 6.28 -25.68 22.53
CA THR A 334 5.87 -24.59 23.42
C THR A 334 4.36 -24.32 23.36
N VAL A 335 3.72 -24.40 22.19
CA VAL A 335 2.25 -24.24 22.10
C VAL A 335 1.52 -25.42 22.75
N ASN A 336 2.03 -26.65 22.62
CA ASN A 336 1.45 -27.80 23.33
C ASN A 336 1.78 -27.76 24.83
N HIS A 337 3.01 -27.46 25.25
CA HIS A 337 3.34 -27.39 26.67
C HIS A 337 2.65 -26.23 27.40
N ILE A 338 2.48 -25.05 26.78
CA ILE A 338 1.80 -23.92 27.44
C ILE A 338 0.29 -24.13 27.52
N CYS A 339 -0.33 -24.71 26.48
CA CYS A 339 -1.75 -25.08 26.53
C CYS A 339 -2.04 -26.20 27.56
N THR A 340 -1.10 -27.10 27.83
CA THR A 340 -1.30 -28.18 28.82
C THR A 340 -0.82 -27.82 30.23
N LEU A 341 0.27 -27.08 30.42
CA LEU A 341 0.75 -26.71 31.76
C LEU A 341 -0.03 -25.54 32.40
N HIS A 342 -0.41 -24.51 31.65
CA HIS A 342 -1.05 -23.34 32.28
C HIS A 342 -2.55 -23.52 32.52
N PHE A 343 -3.25 -24.30 31.69
CA PHE A 343 -4.66 -24.64 31.96
C PHE A 343 -4.81 -25.63 33.13
N ALA A 344 -3.89 -26.58 33.29
CA ALA A 344 -3.91 -27.52 34.42
C ALA A 344 -3.54 -26.84 35.75
N THR A 345 -2.58 -25.89 35.74
CA THR A 345 -2.18 -25.16 36.95
C THR A 345 -3.23 -24.13 37.36
N LEU A 346 -3.91 -23.48 36.40
CA LEU A 346 -5.03 -22.56 36.67
C LEU A 346 -6.27 -23.30 37.20
N PHE A 347 -6.59 -24.49 36.69
CA PHE A 347 -7.66 -25.34 37.23
C PHE A 347 -7.29 -25.99 38.57
N ALA A 348 -6.02 -26.36 38.79
CA ALA A 348 -5.56 -26.92 40.05
C ALA A 348 -5.50 -25.86 41.17
N HIS A 349 -5.24 -24.59 40.85
CA HIS A 349 -5.28 -23.51 41.82
C HIS A 349 -6.71 -23.11 42.19
N LEU A 350 -7.63 -23.06 41.21
CA LEU A 350 -9.05 -22.78 41.46
C LEU A 350 -9.76 -23.92 42.20
N LYS A 351 -9.28 -25.17 42.08
CA LYS A 351 -9.83 -26.32 42.82
C LYS A 351 -9.27 -26.48 44.24
N ARG A 352 -8.27 -25.67 44.64
CA ARG A 352 -7.64 -25.72 45.96
C ARG A 352 -8.23 -24.72 46.96
N GLU A 353 -8.96 -23.71 46.51
CA GLU A 353 -9.60 -22.71 47.38
C GLU A 353 -11.04 -23.09 47.81
N ASP A 354 -11.68 -24.07 47.17
CA ASP A 354 -13.03 -24.55 47.54
C ASP A 354 -13.04 -25.58 48.69
N ARG A 355 -11.95 -25.71 49.46
CA ARG A 355 -11.95 -26.49 50.70
C ARG A 355 -11.54 -25.62 51.88
N LEU A 356 -12.49 -24.88 52.45
CA LEU A 356 -12.57 -24.57 53.88
C LEU A 356 -13.99 -24.09 54.24
N VAL A 357 -14.83 -25.09 54.56
CA VAL A 357 -15.89 -25.12 55.58
C VAL A 357 -16.68 -23.83 55.85
N CYS A 358 -17.98 -23.84 55.50
CA CYS A 358 -19.00 -23.53 56.50
C CYS A 358 -20.34 -24.20 56.21
N SER A 359 -20.78 -24.96 57.21
CA SER A 359 -22.05 -25.65 57.37
C SER A 359 -23.21 -24.68 57.55
N TYR A 360 -24.38 -24.91 56.91
CA TYR A 360 -25.67 -25.17 57.58
C TYR A 360 -26.87 -25.20 56.59
N ASN A 361 -27.49 -26.40 56.55
CA ASN A 361 -28.92 -26.73 56.57
C ASN A 361 -29.95 -26.28 55.51
N GLY A 362 -30.54 -27.31 54.88
CA GLY A 362 -31.96 -27.45 54.49
C GLY A 362 -32.31 -26.89 53.11
N LEU A 363 -33.00 -27.57 52.19
CA LEU A 363 -33.81 -28.78 52.18
C LEU A 363 -33.85 -29.34 50.73
N ASP A 364 -33.85 -30.66 50.62
CA ASP A 364 -34.56 -31.55 49.67
C ASP A 364 -34.37 -31.48 48.14
N GLY A 365 -33.77 -32.57 47.60
CA GLY A 365 -34.43 -33.42 46.58
C GLY A 365 -34.02 -33.28 45.10
N PRO A 366 -34.07 -34.35 44.28
CA PRO A 366 -32.93 -34.74 43.44
C PRO A 366 -33.19 -34.87 41.92
N THR A 367 -32.10 -35.14 41.18
CA THR A 367 -31.98 -35.72 39.82
C THR A 367 -32.02 -34.79 38.59
N ALA A 368 -30.87 -34.67 37.90
CA ALA A 368 -30.73 -35.08 36.48
C ALA A 368 -29.30 -34.84 35.97
N VAL A 369 -28.65 -35.95 35.58
CA VAL A 369 -27.48 -36.00 34.71
C VAL A 369 -27.88 -35.55 33.30
N LEU A 370 -27.23 -34.54 32.71
CA LEU A 370 -27.17 -34.41 31.25
C LEU A 370 -25.87 -33.74 30.77
N ARG A 371 -25.20 -34.43 29.85
CA ARG A 371 -24.15 -33.91 28.95
C ARG A 371 -24.62 -32.61 28.28
N GLY A 372 -23.73 -31.62 28.15
CA GLY A 372 -23.99 -30.44 27.33
C GLY A 372 -22.70 -29.71 26.95
N GLN A 373 -22.46 -29.61 25.65
CA GLN A 373 -21.42 -28.82 25.01
C GLN A 373 -21.51 -27.34 25.43
N TRP A 374 -20.39 -26.70 25.77
CA TRP A 374 -20.31 -25.24 25.88
C TRP A 374 -19.44 -24.70 24.74
N THR A 375 -20.11 -24.01 23.82
CA THR A 375 -19.55 -23.41 22.61
C THR A 375 -19.11 -21.96 22.88
N PHE A 376 -18.32 -21.44 21.95
CA PHE A 376 -17.63 -20.14 21.87
C PHE A 376 -18.50 -18.85 22.06
N LEU A 377 -19.74 -18.97 22.54
CA LEU A 377 -20.72 -17.87 22.64
C LEU A 377 -20.68 -17.11 23.99
N ASP A 378 -20.15 -17.71 25.06
CA ASP A 378 -20.19 -17.09 26.40
C ASP A 378 -19.15 -15.98 26.63
N CYS A 379 -18.09 -15.92 25.82
CA CYS A 379 -17.10 -14.84 25.89
C CYS A 379 -17.65 -13.50 25.36
N ARG A 380 -18.75 -13.54 24.58
CA ARG A 380 -19.40 -12.34 24.04
C ARG A 380 -20.29 -11.63 25.06
N MET A 381 -20.80 -12.34 26.08
CA MET A 381 -21.67 -11.75 27.11
C MET A 381 -20.93 -11.05 28.24
N GLY A 382 -19.66 -11.40 28.54
CA GLY A 382 -18.87 -10.71 29.56
C GLY A 382 -18.50 -9.28 29.17
N PHE A 383 -18.14 -9.07 27.90
CA PHE A 383 -17.73 -7.75 27.40
C PHE A 383 -18.93 -6.80 27.17
N LEU A 384 -20.08 -7.34 26.76
CA LEU A 384 -21.32 -6.55 26.61
C LEU A 384 -21.99 -6.22 27.95
N LYS A 385 -21.86 -7.06 28.99
CA LYS A 385 -22.29 -6.69 30.36
C LYS A 385 -21.42 -5.58 30.97
N PHE A 386 -20.13 -5.54 30.66
CA PHE A 386 -19.24 -4.45 31.10
C PHE A 386 -19.62 -3.10 30.48
N LEU A 387 -20.05 -3.07 29.22
CA LEU A 387 -20.48 -1.84 28.53
C LEU A 387 -21.86 -1.33 28.97
N ASN A 388 -22.75 -2.21 29.45
CA ASN A 388 -24.13 -1.82 29.79
C ASN A 388 -24.32 -1.27 31.21
N THR A 389 -23.27 -1.20 32.04
CA THR A 389 -23.39 -0.81 33.46
C THR A 389 -22.95 0.64 33.76
N ASN A 390 -22.49 1.40 32.76
CA ASN A 390 -22.00 2.78 32.95
C ASN A 390 -22.81 3.85 32.18
N GLY A 391 -24.10 3.63 31.96
CA GLY A 391 -25.03 4.66 31.51
C GLY A 391 -25.62 5.41 32.71
N ASN A 392 -24.82 6.29 33.36
CA ASN A 392 -25.30 7.45 34.13
C ASN A 392 -24.13 8.12 34.87
N LEU A 393 -23.45 9.07 34.22
CA LEU A 393 -22.68 10.11 34.91
C LEU A 393 -22.77 11.42 34.08
N THR A 394 -23.85 12.17 34.31
CA THR A 394 -23.84 13.62 34.09
C THR A 394 -23.57 14.30 35.43
N ASN A 395 -22.75 15.35 35.35
CA ASN A 395 -22.45 16.35 36.38
C ASN A 395 -21.57 15.90 37.54
N PHE A 396 -20.36 16.46 37.63
CA PHE A 396 -19.91 17.18 38.82
C PHE A 396 -18.69 18.05 38.46
N ALA A 397 -18.95 19.35 38.31
CA ALA A 397 -17.98 20.41 38.55
C ALA A 397 -18.49 21.21 39.77
N PRO A 398 -17.62 21.97 40.46
CA PRO A 398 -17.57 22.06 41.91
C PRO A 398 -18.44 23.20 42.47
N ASN A 399 -18.89 23.08 43.72
CA ASN A 399 -19.10 24.24 44.62
C ASN A 399 -19.30 23.81 46.10
N SER A 400 -18.48 24.42 46.96
CA SER A 400 -18.73 24.90 48.34
C SER A 400 -19.70 24.18 49.29
N SER A 401 -19.17 23.76 50.46
CA SER A 401 -19.85 23.48 51.75
C SER A 401 -20.63 24.70 52.33
N PRO A 402 -21.40 24.63 53.46
CA PRO A 402 -21.53 23.60 54.53
C PRO A 402 -22.98 23.35 55.09
N PHE A 403 -23.10 22.59 56.20
CA PHE A 403 -24.27 22.23 57.06
C PHE A 403 -25.15 21.05 56.58
N GLY A 404 -25.57 20.05 57.38
CA GLY A 404 -25.42 19.69 58.80
C GLY A 404 -26.33 18.48 59.14
N HIS A 405 -25.95 17.67 60.15
CA HIS A 405 -26.73 16.64 60.89
C HIS A 405 -27.30 15.44 60.07
N GLY A 406 -27.07 14.16 60.36
CA GLY A 406 -26.77 13.44 61.59
C GLY A 406 -27.84 12.37 61.84
N ARG A 407 -27.57 11.08 61.58
CA ARG A 407 -28.20 9.91 62.23
C ARG A 407 -27.64 8.55 61.76
N GLY A 408 -27.16 7.77 62.74
CA GLY A 408 -27.45 6.33 62.85
C GLY A 408 -26.61 5.34 62.06
N ARG A 409 -25.42 5.01 62.58
CA ARG A 409 -24.66 3.80 62.23
C ARG A 409 -25.47 2.52 62.54
N LYS A 410 -25.57 1.61 61.57
CA LYS A 410 -25.51 0.17 61.82
C LYS A 410 -24.33 -0.39 61.04
N ALA A 411 -23.36 -0.90 61.78
CA ALA A 411 -22.13 -1.48 61.29
C ALA A 411 -22.45 -2.71 60.43
N PHE A 412 -22.20 -2.60 59.13
CA PHE A 412 -21.94 -3.74 58.26
C PHE A 412 -20.42 -3.88 58.19
N SER A 413 -19.91 -5.03 58.63
CA SER A 413 -18.48 -5.32 58.75
C SER A 413 -17.75 -5.01 57.44
N SER A 414 -16.82 -4.07 57.51
CA SER A 414 -15.89 -3.70 56.46
C SER A 414 -14.65 -4.56 56.61
N ASP A 415 -14.57 -5.70 55.90
CA ASP A 415 -13.35 -6.53 55.99
C ASP A 415 -12.99 -7.35 54.74
N HIS A 416 -13.41 -6.92 53.54
CA HIS A 416 -13.05 -7.63 52.29
C HIS A 416 -12.71 -6.72 51.09
N LYS A 417 -12.15 -5.53 51.33
CA LYS A 417 -11.68 -4.62 50.26
C LYS A 417 -10.22 -4.15 50.44
N SER A 418 -9.31 -5.05 50.82
CA SER A 418 -7.92 -4.67 51.18
C SER A 418 -6.81 -5.35 50.36
N ASN A 419 -7.13 -6.20 49.37
CA ASN A 419 -6.13 -6.89 48.55
C ASN A 419 -6.41 -6.77 47.04
N LEU A 420 -5.51 -6.08 46.32
CA LEU A 420 -5.58 -5.89 44.86
C LEU A 420 -4.75 -6.92 44.07
N GLN A 421 -3.97 -7.76 44.73
CA GLN A 421 -3.07 -8.73 44.08
C GLN A 421 -3.78 -9.72 43.14
N PRO A 422 -4.94 -10.31 43.49
CA PRO A 422 -5.64 -11.22 42.60
C PRO A 422 -6.10 -10.52 41.32
N TRP A 423 -6.56 -9.27 41.45
CA TRP A 423 -6.99 -8.48 40.30
C TRP A 423 -5.81 -8.16 39.37
N VAL A 424 -4.67 -7.68 39.90
CA VAL A 424 -3.47 -7.37 39.09
C VAL A 424 -2.97 -8.62 38.37
N THR A 425 -2.92 -9.75 39.07
CA THR A 425 -2.41 -11.02 38.54
C THR A 425 -3.32 -11.57 37.43
N ALA A 426 -4.63 -11.66 37.67
CA ALA A 426 -5.60 -12.18 36.71
C ALA A 426 -5.67 -11.29 35.45
N THR A 427 -5.67 -9.97 35.66
CA THR A 427 -5.72 -8.99 34.57
C THR A 427 -4.47 -9.08 33.70
N THR A 428 -3.27 -9.01 34.32
CA THR A 428 -1.98 -9.06 33.61
C THR A 428 -1.81 -10.38 32.84
N ALA A 429 -2.15 -11.52 33.45
CA ALA A 429 -2.04 -12.82 32.80
C ALA A 429 -2.98 -12.95 31.59
N SER A 430 -4.25 -12.57 31.74
CA SER A 430 -5.24 -12.71 30.67
C SER A 430 -4.92 -11.87 29.43
N VAL A 431 -4.54 -10.60 29.61
CA VAL A 431 -4.20 -9.72 28.47
C VAL A 431 -2.89 -10.13 27.79
N THR A 432 -1.92 -10.64 28.55
CA THR A 432 -0.65 -11.13 28.00
C THR A 432 -0.84 -12.38 27.16
N VAL A 433 -1.67 -13.32 27.62
CA VAL A 433 -2.02 -14.52 26.84
C VAL A 433 -2.72 -14.14 25.54
N LEU A 434 -3.66 -13.19 25.59
CA LEU A 434 -4.34 -12.70 24.39
C LEU A 434 -3.35 -12.10 23.38
N ALA A 435 -2.43 -11.24 23.83
CA ALA A 435 -1.40 -10.65 22.98
C ALA A 435 -0.49 -11.72 22.35
N PHE A 436 -0.05 -12.72 23.13
CA PHE A 436 0.77 -13.82 22.64
C PHE A 436 0.08 -14.64 21.54
N VAL A 437 -1.20 -14.98 21.75
CA VAL A 437 -2.00 -15.70 20.75
C VAL A 437 -2.09 -14.89 19.46
N MET A 438 -2.34 -13.58 19.54
CA MET A 438 -2.47 -12.71 18.37
C MET A 438 -1.18 -12.62 17.54
N VAL A 439 0.00 -12.58 18.19
CA VAL A 439 1.30 -12.64 17.50
C VAL A 439 1.50 -13.99 16.82
N CYS A 440 1.15 -15.10 17.48
CA CYS A 440 1.21 -16.42 16.87
C CYS A 440 0.30 -16.51 15.63
N LEU A 441 -0.92 -15.99 15.72
CA LEU A 441 -1.85 -15.95 14.60
C LEU A 441 -1.30 -15.13 13.42
N ARG A 442 -0.64 -14.00 13.69
CA ARG A 442 0.04 -13.21 12.65
C ARG A 442 1.10 -14.01 11.91
N ILE A 443 1.95 -14.75 12.63
CA ILE A 443 3.01 -15.58 12.03
C ILE A 443 2.41 -16.70 11.19
N LEU A 444 1.37 -17.38 11.69
CA LEU A 444 0.64 -18.40 10.95
C LEU A 444 0.03 -17.83 9.66
N ALA A 445 -0.59 -16.64 9.73
CA ALA A 445 -1.15 -15.94 8.58
C ALA A 445 -0.11 -15.70 7.47
N ARG A 446 1.12 -15.34 7.86
CA ARG A 446 2.24 -15.08 6.93
C ARG A 446 2.75 -16.37 6.31
N TRP A 447 2.86 -17.43 7.11
CA TRP A 447 3.35 -18.71 6.66
C TRP A 447 2.42 -19.34 5.62
N GLU A 448 1.12 -19.32 5.85
CA GLU A 448 0.15 -19.87 4.89
C GLU A 448 0.15 -19.14 3.55
N ARG A 449 0.35 -17.83 3.57
CA ARG A 449 0.48 -17.02 2.34
C ARG A 449 1.87 -17.14 1.68
N LYS A 450 2.77 -17.96 2.23
CA LYS A 450 4.18 -18.11 1.79
C LYS A 450 4.90 -16.76 1.65
N GLN A 451 4.54 -15.79 2.48
CA GLN A 451 5.16 -14.47 2.47
C GLN A 451 6.40 -14.46 3.36
N LYS A 452 7.47 -13.77 2.91
CA LYS A 452 8.65 -13.53 3.74
C LYS A 452 8.28 -12.64 4.93
N LEU A 453 8.82 -12.96 6.11
CA LEU A 453 8.76 -12.09 7.28
C LEU A 453 9.52 -10.79 6.96
N TRP A 454 8.94 -9.67 7.37
CA TRP A 454 9.52 -8.35 7.13
C TRP A 454 9.79 -7.65 8.47
N TRP A 455 10.40 -6.47 8.44
CA TRP A 455 10.81 -5.76 9.66
C TRP A 455 9.64 -5.49 10.62
N ASP A 456 8.41 -5.30 10.13
CA ASP A 456 7.22 -5.18 10.96
C ASP A 456 6.94 -6.43 11.80
N ASP A 457 7.10 -7.62 11.19
CA ASP A 457 6.86 -8.89 11.87
C ASP A 457 7.98 -9.20 12.89
N TRP A 458 9.23 -8.81 12.61
CA TRP A 458 10.33 -8.95 13.58
C TRP A 458 10.18 -8.02 14.79
N MET A 459 9.80 -6.75 14.56
CA MET A 459 9.63 -5.77 15.63
C MET A 459 8.48 -6.11 16.57
N ILE A 460 7.37 -6.68 16.07
CA ILE A 460 6.27 -7.11 16.95
C ILE A 460 6.64 -8.34 17.78
N MET A 461 7.40 -9.29 17.22
CA MET A 461 7.91 -10.44 17.98
C MET A 461 8.88 -9.98 19.08
N PHE A 462 9.74 -9.02 18.76
CA PHE A 462 10.64 -8.41 19.73
C PHE A 462 9.87 -7.67 20.84
N SER A 463 8.85 -6.89 20.48
CA SER A 463 7.95 -6.25 21.44
C SER A 463 7.27 -7.27 22.36
N MET A 464 6.76 -8.38 21.82
CA MET A 464 6.15 -9.44 22.63
C MET A 464 7.14 -10.07 23.62
N GLY A 465 8.38 -10.31 23.20
CA GLY A 465 9.45 -10.77 24.09
C GLY A 465 9.69 -9.79 25.24
N TRP A 466 9.76 -8.49 24.93
CA TRP A 466 9.92 -7.44 25.92
C TRP A 466 8.71 -7.33 26.87
N ASN A 467 7.49 -7.55 26.37
CA ASN A 467 6.27 -7.58 27.17
C ASN A 467 6.31 -8.68 28.23
N LEU A 468 6.81 -9.87 27.87
CA LEU A 468 6.97 -10.98 28.83
C LEU A 468 7.98 -10.65 29.94
N ILE A 469 9.04 -9.90 29.63
CA ILE A 469 10.03 -9.46 30.62
C ILE A 469 9.37 -8.50 31.62
N VAL A 470 8.65 -7.48 31.13
CA VAL A 470 7.95 -6.52 32.00
C VAL A 470 6.93 -7.22 32.89
N VAL A 471 6.13 -8.14 32.32
CA VAL A 471 5.16 -8.95 33.08
C VAL A 471 5.86 -9.80 34.15
N GLY A 472 7.04 -10.33 33.87
CA GLY A 472 7.87 -11.02 34.85
C GLY A 472 8.25 -10.14 36.05
N PHE A 473 8.63 -8.89 35.80
CA PHE A 473 8.88 -7.91 36.86
C PHE A 473 7.60 -7.53 37.62
N ILE A 474 6.45 -7.46 36.95
CA ILE A 474 5.15 -7.22 37.61
C ILE A 474 4.84 -8.35 38.60
N PHE A 475 5.00 -9.61 38.20
CA PHE A 475 4.80 -10.74 39.12
C PHE A 475 5.83 -10.78 40.25
N ALA A 476 7.07 -10.37 40.00
CA ALA A 476 8.06 -10.20 41.06
C ALA A 476 7.62 -9.13 42.07
N MET A 477 7.12 -7.99 41.62
CA MET A 477 6.59 -6.94 42.51
C MET A 477 5.37 -7.40 43.32
N VAL A 478 4.45 -8.15 42.69
CA VAL A 478 3.29 -8.74 43.39
C VAL A 478 3.76 -9.72 44.47
N LYS A 479 4.77 -10.55 44.17
CA LYS A 479 5.37 -11.48 45.14
C LYS A 479 5.97 -10.75 46.35
N GLU A 480 6.60 -9.59 46.13
CA GLU A 480 7.17 -8.78 47.21
C GLU A 480 6.12 -8.01 48.03
N GLY A 481 4.84 -8.00 47.61
CA GLY A 481 3.73 -7.39 48.37
C GLY A 481 3.02 -6.22 47.69
N MET A 482 3.33 -5.91 46.43
CA MET A 482 2.59 -4.86 45.67
C MET A 482 1.09 -5.20 45.62
N GLY A 483 0.21 -4.23 45.89
CA GLY A 483 -1.25 -4.44 45.97
C GLY A 483 -1.78 -4.69 47.39
N LEU A 484 -0.90 -4.70 48.40
CA LEU A 484 -1.21 -4.60 49.82
C LEU A 484 -0.85 -3.19 50.33
N HIS A 485 -1.48 -2.76 51.43
CA HIS A 485 -1.20 -1.46 52.05
C HIS A 485 0.23 -1.42 52.58
N ALA A 486 0.94 -0.32 52.36
CA ALA A 486 2.36 -0.15 52.72
C ALA A 486 2.67 -0.48 54.20
N ASP A 487 1.70 -0.28 55.10
CA ASP A 487 1.82 -0.56 56.53
C ASP A 487 1.89 -2.06 56.88
N THR A 488 1.46 -2.94 55.97
CA THR A 488 1.41 -4.40 56.22
C THR A 488 2.64 -5.13 55.67
N ILE A 489 3.57 -4.42 55.04
CA ILE A 489 4.72 -4.98 54.30
C ILE A 489 6.03 -4.59 55.02
N PRO A 490 7.01 -5.50 55.18
CA PRO A 490 8.31 -5.13 55.73
C PRO A 490 9.05 -4.14 54.82
N ILE A 491 9.73 -3.17 55.43
CA ILE A 491 10.42 -2.05 54.73
C ILE A 491 11.42 -2.56 53.69
N SER A 492 12.07 -3.71 53.92
CA SER A 492 12.97 -4.37 52.96
C SER A 492 12.29 -4.68 51.63
N ASN A 493 11.03 -5.13 51.67
CA ASN A 493 10.28 -5.52 50.49
C ASN A 493 9.74 -4.28 49.76
N VAL A 494 9.38 -3.21 50.50
CA VAL A 494 9.02 -1.92 49.89
C VAL A 494 10.19 -1.33 49.08
N ILE A 495 11.42 -1.45 49.59
CA ILE A 495 12.63 -1.06 48.86
C ILE A 495 12.83 -1.91 47.60
N MET A 496 12.59 -3.22 47.67
CA MET A 496 12.67 -4.11 46.51
C MET A 496 11.60 -3.80 45.46
N ILE A 497 10.37 -3.51 45.88
CA ILE A 497 9.28 -3.07 45.00
C ILE A 497 9.69 -1.79 44.27
N ALA A 498 10.24 -0.79 44.97
CA ALA A 498 10.69 0.46 44.36
C ALA A 498 11.82 0.24 43.33
N LYS A 499 12.77 -0.67 43.62
CA LYS A 499 13.84 -1.03 42.66
C LYS A 499 13.28 -1.72 41.42
N PHE A 500 12.38 -2.69 41.58
CA PHE A 500 11.74 -3.36 40.45
C PHE A 500 10.85 -2.41 39.64
N LEU A 501 10.18 -1.47 40.30
CA LEU A 501 9.34 -0.47 39.64
C LEU A 501 10.14 0.37 38.64
N VAL A 502 11.29 0.93 39.04
CA VAL A 502 12.12 1.75 38.14
C VAL A 502 12.58 0.95 36.92
N VAL A 503 12.99 -0.30 37.12
CA VAL A 503 13.39 -1.18 36.02
C VAL A 503 12.20 -1.48 35.11
N ALA A 504 11.04 -1.80 35.70
CA ALA A 504 9.81 -2.08 34.96
C ALA A 504 9.33 -0.86 34.16
N GLU A 505 9.43 0.36 34.70
CA GLU A 505 9.06 1.60 34.01
C GLU A 505 9.94 1.84 32.77
N ILE A 506 11.25 1.68 32.89
CA ILE A 506 12.16 1.82 31.74
C ILE A 506 11.79 0.79 30.67
N LEU A 507 11.63 -0.48 31.06
CA LEU A 507 11.30 -1.56 30.12
C LEU A 507 9.94 -1.35 29.46
N TYR A 508 8.95 -0.80 30.19
CA TYR A 508 7.64 -0.44 29.67
C TYR A 508 7.73 0.59 28.54
N VAL A 509 8.49 1.67 28.72
CA VAL A 509 8.63 2.72 27.68
C VAL A 509 9.25 2.15 26.41
N PHE A 510 10.26 1.28 26.53
CA PHE A 510 10.83 0.57 25.38
C PHE A 510 9.80 -0.33 24.69
N ASN A 511 8.96 -1.06 25.44
CA ASN A 511 7.92 -1.88 24.84
C ASN A 511 6.93 -1.06 23.98
N LEU A 512 6.52 0.11 24.46
CA LEU A 512 5.66 1.01 23.70
C LEU A 512 6.30 1.46 22.39
N VAL A 513 7.60 1.77 22.41
CA VAL A 513 8.35 2.18 21.21
C VAL A 513 8.41 1.06 20.19
N TRP A 514 8.75 -0.17 20.60
CA TRP A 514 8.83 -1.31 19.69
C TRP A 514 7.47 -1.60 19.05
N THR A 515 6.39 -1.49 19.82
CA THR A 515 5.03 -1.65 19.33
C THR A 515 4.66 -0.55 18.33
N LYS A 516 4.96 0.73 18.63
CA LYS A 516 4.70 1.86 17.73
C LYS A 516 5.51 1.78 16.45
N LEU A 517 6.80 1.44 16.53
CA LEU A 517 7.66 1.24 15.36
C LEU A 517 7.17 0.07 14.51
N SER A 518 6.71 -1.02 15.11
CA SER A 518 6.08 -2.12 14.36
C SER A 518 4.83 -1.66 13.60
N ILE A 519 3.95 -0.87 14.23
CA ILE A 519 2.74 -0.33 13.58
C ILE A 519 3.13 0.63 12.45
N LEU A 520 4.09 1.53 12.68
CA LEU A 520 4.59 2.46 11.67
C LEU A 520 5.25 1.75 10.49
N LEU A 521 6.04 0.69 10.72
CA LEU A 521 6.64 -0.14 9.67
C LEU A 521 5.59 -0.94 8.90
N MET A 522 4.58 -1.46 9.60
CA MET A 522 3.43 -2.10 8.95
C MET A 522 2.69 -1.10 8.07
N TYR A 523 2.45 0.12 8.55
CA TYR A 523 1.80 1.15 7.76
C TYR A 523 2.67 1.61 6.59
N TYR A 524 3.99 1.75 6.79
CA TYR A 524 4.99 2.03 5.75
C TYR A 524 4.94 0.98 4.63
N ARG A 525 4.66 -0.28 4.98
CA ARG A 525 4.50 -1.39 4.04
C ARG A 525 3.12 -1.43 3.36
N ILE A 526 2.05 -1.09 4.06
CA ILE A 526 0.69 -1.09 3.49
C ILE A 526 0.49 0.12 2.58
N PHE A 527 0.78 1.30 3.09
CA PHE A 527 0.59 2.57 2.39
C PHE A 527 1.89 2.99 1.72
N HIS A 528 1.92 2.87 0.39
CA HIS A 528 3.10 3.21 -0.39
C HIS A 528 3.25 4.72 -0.67
N PHE A 529 2.33 5.56 -0.15
CA PHE A 529 2.31 7.01 -0.36
C PHE A 529 3.50 7.74 0.29
N PRO A 530 4.15 8.68 -0.42
CA PRO A 530 5.35 9.38 0.09
C PRO A 530 5.06 10.30 1.29
N TYR A 531 3.91 10.99 1.32
CA TYR A 531 3.45 11.73 2.51
C TYR A 531 3.38 10.79 3.71
N PHE A 532 2.71 9.65 3.55
CA PHE A 532 2.52 8.67 4.60
C PHE A 532 3.87 8.16 5.14
N LYS A 533 4.82 7.86 4.25
CA LYS A 533 6.18 7.46 4.63
C LYS A 533 6.95 8.56 5.34
N ARG A 534 6.87 9.81 4.87
CA ARG A 534 7.51 10.97 5.51
C ARG A 534 6.99 11.18 6.92
N TRP A 535 5.67 11.14 7.11
CA TRP A 535 5.08 11.21 8.46
C TRP A 535 5.43 10.00 9.31
N ALA A 536 5.49 8.79 8.74
CA ALA A 536 5.94 7.61 9.48
C ALA A 536 7.40 7.74 9.95
N TYR A 537 8.30 8.35 9.16
CA TYR A 537 9.66 8.65 9.58
C TYR A 537 9.73 9.78 10.60
N ILE A 538 8.94 10.85 10.45
CA ILE A 538 8.89 11.96 11.43
C ILE A 538 8.39 11.44 12.78
N ILE A 539 7.27 10.72 12.79
CA ILE A 539 6.69 10.14 14.01
C ILE A 539 7.63 9.08 14.59
N GLY A 540 8.23 8.23 13.75
CA GLY A 540 9.19 7.21 14.19
C GLY A 540 10.42 7.82 14.86
N THR A 541 10.98 8.87 14.26
CA THR A 541 12.13 9.61 14.81
C THR A 541 11.73 10.31 16.11
N PHE A 542 10.55 10.93 16.15
CA PHE A 542 10.02 11.55 17.37
C PHE A 542 9.86 10.53 18.51
N VAL A 543 9.30 9.35 18.23
CA VAL A 543 9.13 8.28 19.23
C VAL A 543 10.48 7.76 19.74
N ILE A 544 11.49 7.66 18.88
CA ILE A 544 12.86 7.26 19.29
C ILE A 544 13.51 8.33 20.16
N LEU A 545 13.46 9.61 19.77
CA LEU A 545 13.99 10.71 20.57
C LEU A 545 13.27 10.83 21.92
N TRP A 546 11.96 10.61 21.92
CA TRP A 546 11.13 10.62 23.11
C TRP A 546 11.54 9.54 24.11
N VAL A 547 11.77 8.28 23.70
CA VAL A 547 12.20 7.24 24.64
C VAL A 547 13.59 7.50 25.20
N ILE A 548 14.51 8.04 24.39
CA ILE A 548 15.83 8.43 24.87
C ILE A 548 15.68 9.47 25.99
N THR A 549 14.88 10.51 25.75
CA THR A 549 14.63 11.58 26.72
C THR A 549 13.99 11.06 28.01
N ILE A 550 12.90 10.29 27.90
CA ILE A 550 12.18 9.74 29.05
C ILE A 550 13.04 8.74 29.83
N THR A 551 13.87 7.94 29.15
CA THR A 551 14.80 7.02 29.81
C THR A 551 15.80 7.77 30.67
N PHE A 552 16.37 8.87 30.16
CA PHE A 552 17.25 9.73 30.96
C PHE A 552 16.52 10.37 32.16
N CYS A 553 15.28 10.82 31.97
CA CYS A 553 14.47 11.35 33.07
C CYS A 553 14.20 10.31 34.17
N PHE A 554 13.95 9.04 33.81
CA PHE A 554 13.73 7.96 34.78
C PHE A 554 15.03 7.52 35.47
N ILE A 555 16.16 7.46 34.74
CA ILE A 555 17.47 7.15 35.33
C ILE A 555 17.89 8.22 36.33
N PHE A 556 17.70 9.51 35.99
CA PHE A 556 18.10 10.65 36.81
C PHE A 556 16.93 11.26 37.60
N ILE A 557 15.91 10.47 37.95
CA ILE A 557 14.72 10.97 38.65
C ILE A 557 15.07 11.60 40.01
N CYS A 558 16.13 11.08 40.65
CA CYS A 558 16.74 11.64 41.84
C CYS A 558 18.26 11.67 41.67
N VAL A 559 18.90 12.73 42.18
CA VAL A 559 20.37 12.84 42.28
C VAL A 559 20.72 12.97 43.76
N PRO A 560 21.31 11.94 44.39
CA PRO A 560 21.66 10.62 43.85
C PRO A 560 20.45 9.66 43.75
N VAL A 561 20.47 8.68 42.83
CA VAL A 561 19.35 7.74 42.57
C VAL A 561 18.93 6.98 43.82
N GLN A 562 19.87 6.74 44.74
CA GLN A 562 19.66 6.10 46.02
C GLN A 562 18.60 6.78 46.90
N LYS A 563 18.38 8.08 46.69
CA LYS A 563 17.39 8.86 47.40
C LYS A 563 15.95 8.41 47.12
N LEU A 564 15.70 7.74 46.00
CA LEU A 564 14.38 7.21 45.65
C LEU A 564 13.91 6.11 46.61
N TRP A 565 14.84 5.26 47.07
CA TRP A 565 14.54 4.17 48.01
C TRP A 565 14.86 4.54 49.46
N TYR A 566 15.72 5.53 49.68
CA TYR A 566 16.08 6.06 51.01
C TYR A 566 15.77 7.56 51.08
N PRO A 567 14.54 7.95 51.45
CA PRO A 567 14.10 9.35 51.44
C PRO A 567 14.92 10.28 52.35
N SER A 568 15.60 9.71 53.36
CA SER A 568 16.43 10.41 54.34
C SER A 568 17.79 10.88 53.82
N LEU A 569 18.21 10.48 52.59
CA LEU A 569 19.49 10.90 52.02
C LEU A 569 19.45 12.37 51.51
N PRO A 570 20.55 13.14 51.66
CA PRO A 570 20.65 14.47 51.06
C PRO A 570 20.70 14.37 49.54
N GLY A 571 19.99 15.28 48.85
CA GLY A 571 19.85 15.27 47.38
C GLY A 571 18.57 15.95 46.91
N HIS A 572 18.36 15.99 45.60
CA HIS A 572 17.16 16.56 44.97
C HIS A 572 16.51 15.54 44.04
N CYS A 573 15.19 15.56 43.95
CA CYS A 573 14.40 14.71 43.06
C CYS A 573 13.49 15.57 42.19
N ILE A 574 13.30 15.15 40.95
CA ILE A 574 12.29 15.72 40.06
C ILE A 574 10.88 15.35 40.55
N ASN A 575 9.89 16.18 40.21
CA ASN A 575 8.49 15.86 40.50
C ASN A 575 8.07 14.60 39.74
N GLN A 576 7.90 13.48 40.45
CA GLN A 576 7.57 12.17 39.89
C GLN A 576 6.20 12.18 39.19
N VAL A 577 5.19 12.77 39.84
CA VAL A 577 3.84 12.88 39.29
C VAL A 577 3.85 13.70 38.00
N GLY A 578 4.58 14.81 37.97
CA GLY A 578 4.77 15.64 36.78
C GLY A 578 5.44 14.87 35.63
N THR A 579 6.45 14.06 35.94
CA THR A 579 7.15 13.23 34.94
C THR A 579 6.25 12.13 34.38
N TRP A 580 5.47 11.47 35.24
CA TRP A 580 4.49 10.47 34.82
C TRP A 580 3.34 11.07 34.00
N ILE A 581 2.87 12.27 34.34
CA ILE A 581 1.89 13.05 33.56
C ILE A 581 2.45 13.36 32.17
N ALA A 582 3.69 13.86 32.08
CA ALA A 582 4.33 14.17 30.81
C ALA A 582 4.51 12.91 29.93
N ASN A 583 4.90 11.79 30.53
CA ASN A 583 5.03 10.50 29.87
C ASN A 583 3.67 10.01 29.31
N ALA A 584 2.63 10.04 30.14
CA ALA A 584 1.29 9.62 29.74
C ALA A 584 0.69 10.54 28.65
N ALA A 585 0.80 11.85 28.78
CA ALA A 585 0.31 12.81 27.79
C ALA A 585 1.03 12.63 26.43
N SER A 586 2.35 12.44 26.44
CA SER A 586 3.14 12.19 25.22
C SER A 586 2.75 10.86 24.56
N THR A 587 2.46 9.84 25.36
CA THR A 587 2.02 8.53 24.88
C THR A 587 0.65 8.64 24.20
N ILE A 588 -0.32 9.29 24.84
CA ILE A 588 -1.67 9.52 24.29
C ILE A 588 -1.59 10.34 22.99
N LEU A 589 -0.78 11.40 22.96
CA LEU A 589 -0.60 12.24 21.78
C LEU A 589 -0.02 11.43 20.61
N THR A 590 1.03 10.65 20.85
CA THR A 590 1.65 9.83 19.80
C THR A 590 0.72 8.72 19.32
N ASP A 591 -0.08 8.13 20.20
CA ASP A 591 -1.09 7.12 19.81
C ASP A 591 -2.19 7.72 18.94
N LEU A 592 -2.69 8.91 19.29
CA LEU A 592 -3.67 9.65 18.48
C LEU A 592 -3.13 10.00 17.09
N VAL A 593 -1.89 10.49 17.02
CA VAL A 593 -1.24 10.83 15.75
C VAL A 593 -1.08 9.59 14.86
N ILE A 594 -0.65 8.45 15.43
CA ILE A 594 -0.53 7.18 14.70
C ILE A 594 -1.90 6.68 14.22
N LEU A 595 -2.95 6.82 15.04
CA LEU A 595 -4.32 6.41 14.70
C LEU A 595 -4.92 7.26 13.57
N ILE A 596 -4.72 8.57 13.61
CA ILE A 596 -5.26 9.51 12.62
C ILE A 596 -4.54 9.38 11.28
N LEU A 597 -3.27 8.97 11.28
CA LEU A 597 -2.42 8.90 10.10
C LEU A 597 -3.07 8.18 8.88
N PRO A 598 -3.71 7.01 9.01
CA PRO A 598 -4.39 6.35 7.87
C PRO A 598 -5.86 6.80 7.63
N MET A 599 -6.49 7.58 8.51
CA MET A 599 -7.92 7.93 8.43
C MET A 599 -8.31 8.72 7.17
N PRO A 600 -7.59 9.79 6.77
CA PRO A 600 -7.95 10.57 5.58
C PRO A 600 -7.95 9.75 4.28
N GLN A 601 -7.10 8.73 4.20
CA GLN A 601 -6.92 7.87 3.03
C GLN A 601 -8.01 6.79 3.00
N VAL A 602 -8.40 6.30 4.17
CA VAL A 602 -9.49 5.33 4.31
C VAL A 602 -10.85 5.94 3.92
N TRP A 603 -11.12 7.19 4.30
CA TRP A 603 -12.39 7.85 3.99
C TRP A 603 -12.58 8.15 2.49
N LYS A 604 -11.49 8.19 1.71
CA LYS A 604 -11.53 8.40 0.26
C LYS A 604 -11.68 7.11 -0.56
N LEU A 605 -11.70 5.94 0.09
CA LEU A 605 -11.67 4.64 -0.59
C LEU A 605 -13.06 3.97 -0.62
N GLN A 606 -13.62 3.77 -1.82
CA GLN A 606 -14.89 3.05 -2.01
C GLN A 606 -14.72 1.54 -1.85
N LEU A 607 -14.66 1.07 -0.60
CA LEU A 607 -14.48 -0.34 -0.25
C LEU A 607 -15.81 -1.11 -0.18
N ARG A 608 -15.75 -2.41 -0.49
CA ARG A 608 -16.87 -3.35 -0.26
C ARG A 608 -17.17 -3.46 1.24
N LEU A 609 -18.43 -3.74 1.61
CA LEU A 609 -18.88 -3.78 3.01
C LEU A 609 -18.01 -4.64 3.94
N SER A 610 -17.44 -5.73 3.42
CA SER A 610 -16.56 -6.60 4.20
C SER A 610 -15.19 -6.00 4.53
N GLU A 611 -14.66 -5.19 3.63
CA GLU A 611 -13.41 -4.45 3.83
C GLU A 611 -13.65 -3.23 4.70
N LYS A 612 -14.82 -2.58 4.55
CA LYS A 612 -15.26 -1.50 5.42
C LYS A 612 -15.40 -1.97 6.88
N LEU A 613 -15.99 -3.15 7.14
CA LEU A 613 -16.12 -3.66 8.51
C LEU A 613 -14.76 -4.04 9.14
N ALA A 614 -13.88 -4.70 8.38
CA ALA A 614 -12.54 -5.05 8.88
C ALA A 614 -11.73 -3.79 9.24
N LEU A 615 -11.90 -2.74 8.45
CA LEU A 615 -11.28 -1.44 8.67
C LEU A 615 -11.89 -0.72 9.86
N THR A 616 -13.22 -0.69 10.01
CA THR A 616 -13.91 -0.17 11.21
C THR A 616 -13.48 -0.90 12.48
N LEU A 617 -13.30 -2.23 12.43
CA LEU A 617 -12.79 -3.03 13.54
C LEU A 617 -11.33 -2.71 13.91
N ALA A 618 -10.48 -2.47 12.91
CA ALA A 618 -9.10 -2.05 13.17
C ALA A 618 -9.05 -0.66 13.80
N PHE A 619 -9.91 0.27 13.35
CA PHE A 619 -10.00 1.62 13.92
C PHE A 619 -10.61 1.65 15.32
N SER A 620 -11.66 0.87 15.58
CA SER A 620 -12.26 0.81 16.91
C SER A 620 -11.28 0.26 17.94
N LEU A 621 -10.44 -0.71 17.56
CA LEU A 621 -9.42 -1.24 18.47
C LEU A 621 -8.26 -0.25 18.68
N GLY A 622 -7.89 0.52 17.66
CA GLY A 622 -6.93 1.62 17.84
C GLY A 622 -7.46 2.70 18.80
N PHE A 623 -8.75 3.03 18.71
CA PHE A 623 -9.38 3.95 19.67
C PHE A 623 -9.41 3.37 21.09
N PHE A 624 -9.59 2.06 21.23
CA PHE A 624 -9.51 1.38 22.52
C PHE A 624 -8.11 1.49 23.16
N VAL A 625 -7.03 1.46 22.38
CA VAL A 625 -5.67 1.69 22.90
C VAL A 625 -5.55 3.08 23.49
N VAL A 626 -5.99 4.12 22.76
CA VAL A 626 -5.99 5.50 23.25
C VAL A 626 -6.82 5.65 24.53
N PHE A 627 -7.96 4.97 24.60
CA PHE A 627 -8.80 4.94 25.80
C PHE A 627 -8.08 4.29 26.99
N ALA A 628 -7.39 3.17 26.78
CA ALA A 628 -6.61 2.52 27.85
C ALA A 628 -5.49 3.44 28.37
N SER A 629 -4.77 4.13 27.47
CA SER A 629 -3.74 5.11 27.82
C SER A 629 -4.33 6.29 28.61
N ALA A 630 -5.50 6.80 28.20
CA ALA A 630 -6.22 7.88 28.90
C ALA A 630 -6.76 7.45 30.27
N TYR A 631 -7.26 6.21 30.38
CA TYR A 631 -7.73 5.70 31.67
C TYR A 631 -6.58 5.55 32.66
N ARG A 632 -5.43 5.00 32.22
CA ARG A 632 -4.21 4.95 33.04
C ARG A 632 -3.80 6.33 33.54
N PHE A 633 -3.91 7.36 32.71
CA PHE A 633 -3.67 8.74 33.11
C PHE A 633 -4.60 9.20 34.24
N THR A 634 -5.88 8.82 34.23
CA THR A 634 -6.81 9.15 35.33
C THR A 634 -6.49 8.40 36.63
N VAL A 635 -6.08 7.12 36.52
CA VAL A 635 -5.70 6.29 37.68
C VAL A 635 -4.46 6.86 38.38
N LEU A 636 -3.57 7.51 37.63
CA LEU A 636 -2.38 8.17 38.17
C LEU A 636 -2.71 9.26 39.21
N PHE A 637 -3.86 9.94 39.10
CA PHE A 637 -4.28 10.95 40.08
C PHE A 637 -4.77 10.35 41.41
N SER A 638 -4.99 9.04 41.46
CA SER A 638 -5.27 8.33 42.72
C SER A 638 -4.00 7.99 43.50
N TYR A 639 -2.83 8.39 43.00
CA TYR A 639 -1.54 8.20 43.67
C TYR A 639 -1.45 9.04 44.94
N THR A 640 -1.16 8.38 46.05
CA THR A 640 -0.85 9.03 47.32
C THR A 640 0.49 8.52 47.83
N SER A 641 1.41 9.44 48.15
CA SER A 641 2.77 9.09 48.60
C SER A 641 2.82 8.34 49.94
N ALA A 642 1.74 8.40 50.73
CA ALA A 642 1.63 7.71 52.02
C ALA A 642 1.39 6.18 51.88
N ASP A 643 0.78 5.72 50.79
CA ASP A 643 0.55 4.30 50.52
C ASP A 643 0.87 3.96 49.05
N SER A 644 2.15 4.05 48.71
CA SER A 644 2.62 3.85 47.35
C SER A 644 2.40 2.42 46.85
N SER A 645 2.47 1.41 47.72
CA SER A 645 2.38 -0.01 47.34
C SER A 645 0.97 -0.44 46.92
N TYR A 646 -0.06 0.10 47.58
CA TYR A 646 -1.46 -0.18 47.23
C TYR A 646 -1.96 0.70 46.09
N THR A 647 -1.63 2.00 46.11
CA THR A 647 -2.14 2.97 45.11
C THR A 647 -1.48 2.82 43.73
N LEU A 648 -0.26 2.25 43.62
CA LEU A 648 0.35 1.94 42.32
C LEU A 648 -0.18 0.67 41.65
N ALA A 649 -0.73 -0.27 42.42
CA ALA A 649 -1.12 -1.58 41.88
C ALA A 649 -2.13 -1.48 40.71
N PRO A 650 -3.17 -0.61 40.77
CA PRO A 650 -4.02 -0.32 39.63
C PRO A 650 -3.25 0.22 38.42
N THR A 651 -2.33 1.17 38.63
CA THR A 651 -1.50 1.75 37.56
C THR A 651 -0.69 0.68 36.84
N VAL A 652 -0.06 -0.24 37.59
CA VAL A 652 0.71 -1.35 37.03
C VAL A 652 -0.19 -2.30 36.23
N GLY A 653 -1.37 -2.65 36.74
CA GLY A 653 -2.34 -3.45 35.98
C GLY A 653 -2.74 -2.79 34.64
N TRP A 654 -2.97 -1.49 34.65
CA TRP A 654 -3.28 -0.73 33.43
C TRP A 654 -2.10 -0.59 32.47
N THR A 655 -0.85 -0.55 32.94
CA THR A 655 0.32 -0.60 32.04
C THR A 655 0.38 -1.92 31.25
N ALA A 656 0.07 -3.06 31.89
CA ALA A 656 0.02 -4.35 31.21
C ALA A 656 -1.10 -4.42 30.16
N ILE A 657 -2.26 -3.79 30.43
CA ILE A 657 -3.37 -3.66 29.48
C ILE A 657 -2.94 -2.81 28.28
N GLU A 658 -2.32 -1.65 28.51
CA GLU A 658 -1.88 -0.72 27.45
C GLU A 658 -0.88 -1.39 26.50
N MET A 659 0.17 -2.01 27.05
CA MET A 659 1.18 -2.75 26.25
C MET A 659 0.54 -3.87 25.42
N SER A 660 -0.30 -4.69 26.06
CA SER A 660 -0.92 -5.84 25.41
C SER A 660 -1.94 -5.40 24.35
N ALA A 661 -2.74 -4.37 24.62
CA ALA A 661 -3.69 -3.80 23.67
C ALA A 661 -2.97 -3.21 22.44
N GLY A 662 -1.84 -2.55 22.64
CA GLY A 662 -0.96 -2.08 21.56
C GLY A 662 -0.52 -3.22 20.64
N ILE A 663 -0.02 -4.33 21.21
CA ILE A 663 0.43 -5.52 20.44
C ILE A 663 -0.74 -6.15 19.68
N VAL A 664 -1.90 -6.30 20.33
CA VAL A 664 -3.12 -6.85 19.70
C VAL A 664 -3.54 -5.98 18.52
N SER A 665 -3.55 -4.64 18.69
CA SER A 665 -3.92 -3.69 17.64
C SER A 665 -2.99 -3.78 16.42
N ALA A 666 -1.69 -3.96 16.66
CA ALA A 666 -0.69 -4.10 15.60
C ALA A 666 -0.91 -5.37 14.76
N CYS A 667 -1.45 -6.44 15.34
CA CYS A 667 -1.65 -7.72 14.66
C CYS A 667 -2.92 -7.75 13.80
N LEU A 668 -3.98 -7.02 14.17
CA LEU A 668 -5.29 -7.09 13.52
C LEU A 668 -5.29 -6.94 12.00
N PRO A 669 -4.58 -5.99 11.37
CA PRO A 669 -4.64 -5.79 9.91
C PRO A 669 -4.14 -7.00 9.12
N THR A 670 -3.37 -7.88 9.74
CA THR A 670 -2.77 -9.07 9.12
C THR A 670 -3.58 -10.36 9.35
N LEU A 671 -4.61 -10.34 10.21
CA LEU A 671 -5.34 -11.54 10.63
C LEU A 671 -6.34 -12.10 9.61
N ARG A 672 -6.76 -11.33 8.59
CA ARG A 672 -7.78 -11.75 7.59
C ARG A 672 -7.52 -13.15 7.01
N PRO A 673 -6.30 -13.50 6.53
CA PRO A 673 -5.97 -14.86 6.09
C PRO A 673 -5.89 -15.91 7.19
N ALA A 674 -5.34 -15.61 8.37
CA ALA A 674 -5.26 -16.58 9.46
C ALA A 674 -6.65 -17.02 9.93
N LEU A 675 -7.61 -16.10 9.99
CA LEU A 675 -9.00 -16.44 10.33
C LEU A 675 -9.61 -17.41 9.30
N GLN A 676 -9.32 -17.24 8.01
CA GLN A 676 -9.79 -18.16 6.97
C GLN A 676 -9.22 -19.57 7.13
N ALA A 677 -7.99 -19.69 7.63
CA ALA A 677 -7.39 -20.97 7.90
C ALA A 677 -7.81 -21.62 9.21
N ILE A 678 -7.99 -20.85 10.28
CA ILE A 678 -8.53 -21.37 11.54
C ILE A 678 -9.95 -21.91 11.31
N VAL A 679 -10.77 -21.22 10.52
CA VAL A 679 -12.12 -21.71 10.17
C VAL A 679 -12.05 -22.99 9.33
N ARG A 680 -11.06 -23.14 8.44
CA ARG A 680 -10.80 -24.39 7.70
C ARG A 680 -10.31 -25.51 8.64
N LEU A 681 -9.46 -25.19 9.61
CA LEU A 681 -8.87 -26.12 10.57
C LEU A 681 -9.88 -26.62 11.61
N LEU A 682 -10.78 -25.74 12.06
CA LEU A 682 -11.85 -26.05 13.03
C LEU A 682 -13.07 -26.75 12.39
N GLY A 683 -13.06 -26.99 11.07
CA GLY A 683 -14.07 -27.80 10.40
C GLY A 683 -15.49 -27.23 10.40
N ILE A 684 -15.67 -25.94 10.71
CA ILE A 684 -16.99 -25.29 10.76
C ILE A 684 -17.48 -25.03 9.33
N LYS A 685 -18.09 -26.05 8.71
CA LYS A 685 -18.63 -25.99 7.33
C LYS A 685 -19.94 -25.20 7.18
N GLY A 686 -20.46 -24.57 8.23
CA GLY A 686 -21.84 -24.05 8.23
C GLY A 686 -22.07 -22.59 8.65
N ALA A 687 -21.10 -21.90 9.26
CA ALA A 687 -21.35 -20.57 9.82
C ALA A 687 -20.17 -19.62 9.57
N MET A 688 -19.97 -19.21 8.31
CA MET A 688 -19.20 -18.00 8.03
C MET A 688 -20.18 -16.86 7.74
N PRO A 689 -20.09 -15.71 8.44
CA PRO A 689 -20.78 -14.49 8.03
C PRO A 689 -20.38 -14.16 6.57
N ALA A 690 -21.32 -13.65 5.78
CA ALA A 690 -21.16 -13.31 4.37
C ALA A 690 -19.94 -12.40 4.05
N LEU A 691 -19.30 -11.85 5.08
CA LEU A 691 -18.09 -11.05 5.04
C LEU A 691 -16.81 -11.75 4.54
N PHE A 692 -16.68 -13.08 4.63
CA PHE A 692 -15.38 -13.76 4.42
C PHE A 692 -15.31 -14.75 3.24
N ARG A 693 -16.35 -14.81 2.39
CA ARG A 693 -16.37 -15.74 1.24
C ARG A 693 -15.53 -15.20 0.07
N SER A 694 -14.27 -15.62 -0.04
CA SER A 694 -13.51 -15.56 -1.29
C SER A 694 -13.80 -16.84 -2.08
N ARG A 695 -14.28 -16.72 -3.32
CA ARG A 695 -14.38 -17.83 -4.26
C ARG A 695 -12.98 -18.33 -4.59
N THR A 696 -12.58 -19.41 -3.95
CA THR A 696 -11.65 -20.37 -4.55
C THR A 696 -12.51 -21.55 -4.97
N ASP A 697 -12.77 -21.70 -6.27
CA ASP A 697 -13.42 -22.88 -6.80
C ASP A 697 -12.53 -24.10 -6.52
N PRO A 698 -12.98 -25.08 -5.72
CA PRO A 698 -12.30 -26.35 -5.61
C PRO A 698 -12.60 -27.12 -6.90
N MET A 699 -11.57 -27.36 -7.70
CA MET A 699 -11.60 -28.33 -8.78
C MET A 699 -11.99 -29.68 -8.20
N SER A 700 -13.23 -30.11 -8.44
CA SER A 700 -13.70 -31.43 -8.02
C SER A 700 -12.94 -32.48 -8.83
N LYS A 701 -12.30 -33.40 -8.12
CA LYS A 701 -11.95 -34.70 -8.69
C LYS A 701 -13.26 -35.46 -8.91
N SER A 702 -13.74 -35.53 -10.15
CA SER A 702 -14.65 -36.59 -10.54
C SER A 702 -13.83 -37.85 -10.85
N GLY A 703 -13.86 -38.79 -9.90
CA GLY A 703 -13.55 -40.18 -10.20
C GLY A 703 -14.72 -40.76 -11.01
N GLN A 704 -14.36 -41.45 -12.09
CA GLN A 704 -15.26 -42.25 -12.91
C GLN A 704 -15.96 -43.33 -12.07
N SER A 705 -17.27 -43.47 -12.26
CA SER A 705 -17.94 -44.77 -12.40
C SER A 705 -19.34 -44.56 -12.97
N ASN A 706 -19.49 -44.79 -14.27
CA ASN A 706 -20.69 -45.39 -14.86
C ASN A 706 -20.38 -46.91 -14.98
N PRO A 707 -21.36 -47.83 -15.06
CA PRO A 707 -22.63 -47.73 -15.81
C PRO A 707 -23.84 -48.17 -14.94
N SER A 708 -25.11 -48.15 -15.32
CA SER A 708 -25.74 -48.69 -16.54
C SER A 708 -27.26 -48.48 -16.45
N GLN A 709 -27.87 -48.30 -17.63
CA GLN A 709 -29.16 -48.88 -18.07
C GLN A 709 -30.52 -48.43 -17.47
N ASN A 710 -31.35 -48.00 -18.44
CA ASN A 710 -32.74 -48.42 -18.73
C ASN A 710 -33.92 -47.84 -17.93
N GLY A 711 -35.00 -47.58 -18.69
CA GLY A 711 -36.38 -47.49 -18.21
C GLY A 711 -37.00 -46.10 -18.37
N LEU A 712 -37.52 -45.70 -19.54
CA LEU A 712 -38.88 -45.97 -20.06
C LEU A 712 -40.04 -45.36 -19.25
N ALA A 713 -40.88 -44.60 -19.97
CA ALA A 713 -42.31 -44.31 -19.71
C ALA A 713 -42.64 -43.38 -18.53
N SER A 714 -43.75 -42.65 -18.47
CA SER A 714 -44.81 -42.21 -19.39
C SER A 714 -45.85 -41.54 -18.47
N HIS A 715 -46.38 -40.39 -18.89
CA HIS A 715 -47.69 -39.80 -18.54
C HIS A 715 -48.18 -39.64 -17.09
N GLY A 716 -48.76 -38.47 -16.83
CA GLY A 716 -49.89 -38.35 -15.89
C GLY A 716 -50.07 -36.97 -15.26
N HIS A 717 -50.85 -36.11 -15.90
CA HIS A 717 -51.38 -34.87 -15.32
C HIS A 717 -52.24 -35.12 -14.07
N LYS A 718 -52.17 -34.21 -13.07
CA LYS A 718 -53.32 -33.39 -12.63
C LYS A 718 -52.91 -32.34 -11.58
N ALA A 719 -53.64 -31.23 -11.63
CA ALA A 719 -53.41 -29.95 -10.98
C ALA A 719 -53.69 -29.93 -9.48
N SER A 720 -52.96 -29.09 -8.74
CA SER A 720 -53.47 -27.82 -8.18
C SER A 720 -52.68 -27.35 -6.96
N ALA A 721 -52.64 -26.02 -6.85
CA ALA A 721 -52.47 -25.20 -5.64
C ALA A 721 -51.06 -24.72 -5.25
N VAL A 722 -50.83 -23.45 -5.61
CA VAL A 722 -50.35 -22.34 -4.76
C VAL A 722 -48.97 -22.50 -4.08
N GLY A 723 -48.01 -21.71 -4.56
CA GLY A 723 -46.74 -21.47 -3.89
C GLY A 723 -45.92 -20.43 -4.65
N LEU A 724 -46.24 -19.16 -4.42
CA LEU A 724 -45.54 -17.98 -4.91
C LEU A 724 -44.02 -18.06 -4.60
N SER A 725 -43.15 -18.04 -5.61
CA SER A 725 -41.82 -17.40 -5.49
C SER A 725 -41.11 -17.24 -6.84
N SER A 726 -40.47 -16.08 -6.94
CA SER A 726 -39.90 -15.43 -8.11
C SER A 726 -38.79 -16.20 -8.81
N HIS A 727 -38.90 -16.33 -10.13
CA HIS A 727 -37.73 -16.41 -11.00
C HIS A 727 -37.30 -15.00 -11.42
N GLY A 728 -36.08 -14.66 -11.02
CA GLY A 728 -35.12 -14.02 -11.90
C GLY A 728 -35.07 -12.50 -11.92
N ARG A 729 -33.90 -11.95 -11.58
CA ARG A 729 -33.04 -11.11 -12.45
C ARG A 729 -31.84 -10.65 -11.60
N ARG A 730 -30.59 -10.98 -11.91
CA ARG A 730 -29.76 -10.51 -13.04
C ARG A 730 -29.89 -8.98 -13.23
N HIS A 731 -28.98 -8.24 -12.59
CA HIS A 731 -28.53 -6.89 -12.98
C HIS A 731 -27.01 -7.02 -13.16
N SER A 732 -26.43 -6.92 -14.36
CA SER A 732 -26.40 -5.81 -15.32
C SER A 732 -25.78 -4.55 -14.72
N PHE A 733 -24.51 -4.32 -15.08
CA PHE A 733 -23.73 -3.11 -14.85
C PHE A 733 -23.86 -2.22 -16.09
N TYR A 734 -23.81 -0.89 -15.90
CA TYR A 734 -23.96 0.20 -16.88
C TYR A 734 -25.40 0.57 -17.31
N GLN A 735 -25.85 1.74 -16.86
CA GLN A 735 -26.84 2.59 -17.52
C GLN A 735 -26.22 3.98 -17.70
N ILE A 736 -26.29 4.49 -18.92
CA ILE A 736 -26.00 5.87 -19.31
C ILE A 736 -27.28 6.69 -18.99
N PRO A 737 -27.20 7.94 -18.51
CA PRO A 737 -28.37 8.78 -18.37
C PRO A 737 -28.79 9.29 -19.75
N ASP A 738 -29.99 8.93 -20.21
CA ASP A 738 -30.60 9.56 -21.39
C ASP A 738 -31.21 10.91 -21.01
N GLU A 739 -31.02 11.87 -21.91
CA GLU A 739 -31.47 13.25 -21.85
C GLU A 739 -32.99 13.36 -21.74
N VAL A 740 -33.41 14.41 -21.04
CA VAL A 740 -34.79 14.88 -20.95
C VAL A 740 -35.17 15.57 -22.26
N ASP A 741 -36.13 15.04 -23.00
CA ASP A 741 -37.24 15.87 -23.49
C ASP A 741 -38.45 15.08 -24.06
N SER A 742 -39.62 15.42 -23.53
CA SER A 742 -40.91 15.63 -24.20
C SER A 742 -41.66 14.53 -24.99
N ALA A 743 -42.91 14.34 -24.53
CA ALA A 743 -44.15 13.99 -25.26
C ALA A 743 -44.50 12.50 -25.58
N GLY A 744 -45.50 11.99 -24.84
CA GLY A 744 -46.75 11.47 -25.43
C GLY A 744 -46.84 10.02 -25.94
N VAL A 745 -47.74 9.26 -25.29
CA VAL A 745 -48.52 8.08 -25.76
C VAL A 745 -47.88 6.67 -25.60
N PRO A 746 -48.54 5.73 -24.90
CA PRO A 746 -48.18 4.30 -24.93
C PRO A 746 -49.04 3.51 -25.92
N MET A 747 -48.41 2.72 -26.80
CA MET A 747 -49.03 1.60 -27.53
C MET A 747 -48.16 0.34 -27.42
N THR A 748 -48.83 -0.81 -27.34
CA THR A 748 -48.33 -2.15 -27.04
C THR A 748 -47.49 -2.78 -28.18
N PRO A 749 -46.52 -3.67 -27.89
CA PRO A 749 -45.72 -4.33 -28.94
C PRO A 749 -46.39 -5.61 -29.47
N GLU A 750 -46.63 -5.64 -30.78
CA GLU A 750 -46.80 -6.88 -31.55
C GLU A 750 -45.45 -7.61 -31.73
N GLN A 751 -45.55 -8.93 -31.83
CA GLN A 751 -44.45 -9.88 -31.92
C GLN A 751 -43.67 -9.74 -33.24
N LEU A 752 -42.34 -9.63 -33.16
CA LEU A 752 -41.46 -9.92 -34.29
C LEU A 752 -40.77 -11.29 -34.10
N ASP A 753 -40.79 -12.05 -35.18
CA ASP A 753 -40.47 -13.47 -35.33
C ASP A 753 -38.99 -13.81 -35.05
N ALA A 754 -38.76 -15.00 -34.48
CA ALA A 754 -37.47 -15.46 -33.95
C ALA A 754 -36.60 -16.20 -34.99
N SER A 755 -36.85 -16.00 -36.28
CA SER A 755 -36.24 -16.76 -37.37
C SER A 755 -34.95 -16.15 -37.96
N LEU A 756 -34.40 -15.07 -37.38
CA LEU A 756 -33.22 -14.37 -37.93
C LEU A 756 -32.04 -14.21 -36.95
N ARG A 757 -31.59 -15.30 -36.30
CA ARG A 757 -30.29 -15.31 -35.61
C ARG A 757 -29.38 -16.43 -36.12
N PRO A 758 -28.13 -16.14 -36.55
CA PRO A 758 -27.17 -17.18 -36.92
C PRO A 758 -26.56 -17.84 -35.67
N GLU A 759 -26.49 -19.17 -35.67
CA GLU A 759 -25.83 -19.99 -34.65
C GLU A 759 -24.32 -20.06 -34.90
N TYR A 760 -23.51 -19.84 -33.87
CA TYR A 760 -22.10 -20.23 -33.84
C TYR A 760 -21.94 -21.33 -32.79
N ASP A 761 -21.64 -22.54 -33.27
CA ASP A 761 -21.10 -23.63 -32.48
C ASP A 761 -19.68 -23.97 -32.99
N THR A 762 -18.93 -24.68 -32.15
CA THR A 762 -17.56 -25.20 -32.27
C THR A 762 -16.45 -24.36 -31.62
N GLY A 763 -16.02 -24.83 -30.45
CA GLY A 763 -14.86 -24.35 -29.70
C GLY A 763 -13.58 -25.13 -30.02
N HIS A 764 -12.44 -24.47 -29.83
CA HIS A 764 -11.12 -25.10 -29.82
C HIS A 764 -10.48 -25.01 -28.43
N THR A 765 -10.02 -26.15 -27.92
CA THR A 765 -9.35 -26.31 -26.63
C THR A 765 -7.86 -26.58 -26.86
N VAL A 766 -6.98 -25.90 -26.12
CA VAL A 766 -5.53 -26.13 -26.16
C VAL A 766 -5.10 -27.04 -25.00
N THR A 767 -4.44 -28.15 -25.28
CA THR A 767 -3.86 -29.08 -24.31
C THR A 767 -2.32 -28.99 -24.31
N ASN A 768 -1.72 -28.73 -23.14
CA ASN A 768 -0.28 -28.82 -22.95
C ASN A 768 0.12 -30.27 -22.62
N VAL A 769 0.93 -30.90 -23.47
CA VAL A 769 1.52 -32.22 -23.22
C VAL A 769 2.88 -32.07 -22.52
N ARG A 770 3.09 -32.81 -21.43
CA ARG A 770 4.36 -32.84 -20.67
C ARG A 770 5.12 -34.12 -21.04
N GLY A 771 6.32 -33.99 -21.59
CA GLY A 771 7.18 -35.11 -21.96
C GLY A 771 7.64 -35.96 -20.77
N SER A 772 7.76 -37.27 -20.99
CA SER A 772 8.21 -38.29 -20.04
C SER A 772 9.74 -38.23 -19.81
N LYS A 773 10.18 -38.47 -18.57
CA LYS A 773 11.59 -38.58 -18.18
C LYS A 773 12.15 -39.97 -18.50
N GLY A 774 13.18 -40.03 -19.35
CA GLY A 774 14.09 -41.17 -19.52
C GLY A 774 15.36 -41.04 -18.66
N ARG A 775 15.94 -42.19 -18.29
CA ARG A 775 17.08 -42.40 -17.37
C ARG A 775 18.45 -42.31 -18.09
N ASN A 776 19.45 -41.77 -17.37
CA ASN A 776 20.92 -41.92 -17.46
C ASN A 776 21.64 -41.76 -18.81
N VAL A 777 22.48 -40.70 -18.94
CA VAL A 777 23.91 -40.72 -19.38
C VAL A 777 24.60 -39.45 -18.84
N ASP A 778 25.86 -39.59 -18.41
CA ASP A 778 26.73 -38.57 -17.80
C ASP A 778 27.41 -37.58 -18.78
N SER A 779 27.92 -36.48 -18.20
CA SER A 779 29.03 -35.58 -18.60
C SER A 779 28.73 -34.18 -19.17
N ALA A 780 29.07 -33.18 -18.34
CA ALA A 780 29.58 -31.81 -18.59
C ALA A 780 29.08 -30.96 -19.78
N SER A 781 28.18 -30.00 -19.50
CA SER A 781 28.17 -28.64 -20.10
C SER A 781 27.08 -27.75 -19.47
N ASP A 782 27.36 -26.45 -19.35
CA ASP A 782 26.45 -25.40 -18.86
C ASP A 782 25.14 -25.29 -19.66
N GLU A 783 23.98 -25.26 -18.97
CA GLU A 783 22.66 -25.01 -19.59
C GLU A 783 21.93 -23.82 -18.95
N ILE A 784 21.52 -22.89 -19.83
CA ILE A 784 20.70 -21.69 -19.62
C ILE A 784 19.21 -22.12 -19.53
N PRO A 785 18.37 -21.53 -18.65
CA PRO A 785 16.95 -21.90 -18.59
C PRO A 785 16.17 -21.33 -19.80
N LEU A 786 15.94 -22.18 -20.80
CA LEU A 786 15.09 -21.92 -21.96
C LEU A 786 13.59 -21.96 -21.59
N HIS A 787 12.89 -20.85 -21.78
CA HIS A 787 11.43 -20.81 -21.84
C HIS A 787 10.95 -20.83 -23.30
N GLY A 788 10.46 -22.01 -23.74
CA GLY A 788 9.40 -22.17 -24.74
C GLY A 788 9.68 -21.78 -26.19
N ILE A 789 10.13 -22.73 -27.01
CA ILE A 789 10.08 -22.64 -28.49
C ILE A 789 8.66 -23.03 -28.95
N ARG A 790 8.04 -22.20 -29.82
CA ARG A 790 6.87 -22.60 -30.64
C ARG A 790 7.38 -23.14 -31.98
N VAL A 791 6.98 -24.36 -32.33
CA VAL A 791 7.14 -24.89 -33.69
C VAL A 791 5.76 -24.96 -34.32
N GLN A 792 5.58 -24.27 -35.44
CA GLN A 792 4.37 -24.31 -36.26
C GLN A 792 4.61 -25.37 -37.36
N LYS A 793 3.74 -26.39 -37.46
CA LYS A 793 3.74 -27.32 -38.59
C LYS A 793 2.38 -27.24 -39.27
N ASP A 794 2.39 -26.74 -40.49
CA ASP A 794 1.23 -26.77 -41.39
C ASP A 794 1.10 -28.17 -42.00
N PHE A 795 -0.11 -28.74 -41.96
CA PHE A 795 -0.47 -29.91 -42.76
C PHE A 795 -1.51 -29.49 -43.79
N THR A 796 -1.11 -29.51 -45.06
CA THR A 796 -2.00 -29.45 -46.22
C THR A 796 -2.58 -30.83 -46.47
N GLN A 797 -3.92 -30.94 -46.45
CA GLN A 797 -4.61 -32.17 -46.87
C GLN A 797 -4.98 -32.03 -48.34
N VAL A 798 -4.33 -32.83 -49.19
CA VAL A 798 -4.70 -33.01 -50.60
C VAL A 798 -5.97 -33.88 -50.64
N LYS A 799 -6.97 -33.44 -51.41
CA LYS A 799 -8.15 -34.26 -51.73
C LYS A 799 -7.77 -35.25 -52.83
N GLU A 800 -7.93 -36.54 -52.55
CA GLU A 800 -8.27 -37.56 -53.55
C GLU A 800 -9.73 -37.98 -53.36
#